data_AF-A0A4U3IJ98-F1
#
_entry.id   AF-A0A4U3IJ98-F1
#
_cell.length_a   1.000
_cell.length_b   1.000
_cell.length_c   1.000
_cell.angle_alpha   90.00
_cell.angle_beta   90.00
_cell.angle_gamma   90.00
#
_symmetry.space_group_name_H-M   'P 1'
#
loop_
_entity.id
_entity.type
_entity.pdbx_description
1 polymer ?
#
loop_
_entity_poly.entity_id
_entity_poly.type
_entity_poly.pdbx_seq_one_letter_code
_entity_poly.pdbx_strand_id
1 'polypeptide(L)'
;MLRVSSPESTHPPLYDTTAVLQRQLHMKPWPLSPGTLPLQRDVRWIADYILEKLEPLGGDQRQRLAIEALHHRLCNSQQRLELSADELPDFYAFFKKAEHLLKQHRTRRHPDVEADYTLCRALKWQFRAVISDGRHQRLTQRLLTSLAYVREGGERSNHRHLGIDYPLGSTRQLSAGPHLAIDSHLHTGPDQRVQSTRVIALQGKLKSTLTDLSEGQSQQQLSLGHVMSRTYASLEHYADSRSGSIRTSLSESIAGTIGQLRELVSDRRHLHRHRAYSALSQPYVRQALDRAGLAGVELPVLHHACAPVISEKGVALNVHSQVAMDFFSLLNVNSTLTLTLQCTRLSKELDILGLHDMAPALARQQMADSKRRDDDAVTLLTAMKTHVADSSRRFTLRASACLPACELNRCLSTDHRHACSLLERYVRLKANSRIDPEQDSAIRALIDQHRALLRPDSLKVYTLTAPSRTLSGSSGITASSQAGSGKGVTIEISHRKRDDPHLSGDYLTIDIAPIKSADALKKSLRQALSAIGEQTFEWDHLIRSISESLLDPAKPSHTQVLVKIKHGEPVVLLTRHTVSKARDLTLPPPVKLHSGLDLQSLRTRQTLRTEHVGNQSLDHLLPIARNCLQSCEQSHAWDAYLHQHADDVQALLDRIGEQHPGTVLTSELDALKRITAALASAVETLTRQAHTATAAPTAENRSQALAAFNHVLVAYLPHYEAKVSEAWTLS
;
A
#
# COMPACT_ATOMS: atom_id res chain seq x y z
N MET A 1 -30.28 52.53 -8.48
CA MET A 1 -30.70 51.28 -9.13
C MET A 1 -29.54 50.30 -9.11
N LEU A 2 -29.62 49.33 -8.19
CA LEU A 2 -28.67 48.24 -7.99
C LEU A 2 -28.93 47.16 -9.05
N ARG A 3 -27.89 46.72 -9.77
CA ARG A 3 -27.95 45.49 -10.59
C ARG A 3 -27.21 44.38 -9.87
N VAL A 4 -27.95 43.28 -9.74
CA VAL A 4 -27.70 42.10 -8.92
C VAL A 4 -26.63 41.23 -9.57
N SER A 5 -25.60 40.90 -8.80
CA SER A 5 -24.64 39.83 -9.09
C SER A 5 -25.28 38.49 -8.74
N SER A 6 -25.39 37.59 -9.71
CA SER A 6 -25.74 36.18 -9.47
C SER A 6 -24.55 35.48 -8.80
N PRO A 7 -24.72 34.72 -7.70
CA PRO A 7 -23.65 33.93 -7.13
C PRO A 7 -23.47 32.63 -7.92
N GLU A 8 -22.30 32.47 -8.54
CA GLU A 8 -21.80 31.19 -9.00
C GLU A 8 -21.67 30.23 -7.79
N SER A 9 -22.47 29.18 -7.77
CA SER A 9 -22.41 28.13 -6.76
C SER A 9 -21.11 27.33 -6.91
N THR A 10 -20.10 27.67 -6.13
CA THR A 10 -18.91 26.86 -5.89
C THR A 10 -19.22 25.81 -4.82
N HIS A 11 -19.90 24.74 -5.22
CA HIS A 11 -19.92 23.51 -4.44
C HIS A 11 -19.15 22.43 -5.22
N PRO A 12 -17.99 21.94 -4.72
CA PRO A 12 -17.43 20.71 -5.26
C PRO A 12 -18.39 19.56 -4.91
N PRO A 13 -18.55 18.55 -5.79
CA PRO A 13 -19.44 17.45 -5.51
C PRO A 13 -18.85 16.63 -4.35
N LEU A 14 -19.54 16.64 -3.20
CA LEU A 14 -19.33 15.74 -2.07
C LEU A 14 -19.81 14.34 -2.48
N TYR A 15 -19.05 13.65 -3.34
CA TYR A 15 -19.20 12.20 -3.50
C TYR A 15 -18.44 11.50 -2.37
N ASP A 16 -19.21 11.05 -1.37
CA ASP A 16 -19.14 9.73 -0.74
C ASP A 16 -17.82 9.22 -0.11
N THR A 17 -16.97 10.12 0.39
CA THR A 17 -15.83 9.70 1.24
C THR A 17 -16.25 9.13 2.59
N THR A 18 -17.41 9.55 3.12
CA THR A 18 -18.04 8.96 4.31
C THR A 18 -18.59 7.57 4.04
N ALA A 19 -19.17 7.31 2.86
CA ALA A 19 -19.63 5.97 2.48
C ALA A 19 -18.47 5.01 2.21
N VAL A 20 -17.35 5.48 1.66
CA VAL A 20 -16.13 4.66 1.50
C VAL A 20 -15.50 4.32 2.86
N LEU A 21 -15.56 5.23 3.84
CA LEU A 21 -15.15 4.94 5.22
C LEU A 21 -16.15 4.01 5.94
N GLN A 22 -17.45 4.14 5.69
CA GLN A 22 -18.48 3.20 6.19
C GLN A 22 -18.35 1.81 5.56
N ARG A 23 -17.87 1.70 4.31
CA ARG A 23 -17.58 0.42 3.63
C ARG A 23 -16.29 -0.24 4.13
N GLN A 24 -15.29 0.52 4.54
CA GLN A 24 -14.08 -0.04 5.17
C GLN A 24 -14.31 -0.48 6.63
N LEU A 25 -15.48 -0.18 7.22
CA LEU A 25 -15.81 -0.43 8.62
C LEU A 25 -16.90 -1.48 8.86
N HIS A 26 -17.43 -2.20 7.87
CA HIS A 26 -18.49 -3.19 8.13
C HIS A 26 -18.30 -4.56 7.49
N MET A 27 -18.23 -5.58 8.35
CA MET A 27 -18.94 -6.84 8.14
C MET A 27 -20.44 -6.53 8.05
N LYS A 28 -21.04 -6.78 6.87
CA LYS A 28 -22.49 -6.78 6.52
C LYS A 28 -23.40 -5.67 7.11
N PRO A 29 -24.01 -4.80 6.28
CA PRO A 29 -25.21 -4.08 6.65
C PRO A 29 -26.44 -4.95 6.35
N TRP A 30 -27.25 -5.26 7.35
CA TRP A 30 -28.68 -5.49 7.08
C TRP A 30 -29.37 -4.12 7.12
N PRO A 31 -30.21 -3.76 6.14
CA PRO A 31 -30.97 -2.53 6.25
C PRO A 31 -32.07 -2.75 7.30
N LEU A 32 -31.94 -2.13 8.48
CA LEU A 32 -33.05 -1.99 9.40
C LEU A 32 -33.80 -0.70 9.05
N SER A 33 -35.05 -0.86 8.64
CA SER A 33 -35.99 0.21 8.33
C SER A 33 -36.13 1.21 9.50
N PRO A 34 -36.46 2.49 9.24
CA PRO A 34 -36.69 3.46 10.28
C PRO A 34 -38.04 3.17 10.95
N GLY A 35 -37.99 2.50 12.10
CA GLY A 35 -39.20 2.25 12.89
C GLY A 35 -39.12 0.97 13.72
N THR A 36 -38.95 1.17 15.03
CA THR A 36 -39.28 0.27 16.15
C THR A 36 -38.38 -0.95 16.47
N LEU A 37 -37.88 -0.90 17.74
CA LEU A 37 -37.37 -1.95 18.67
C LEU A 37 -35.85 -2.19 18.77
N PRO A 38 -35.35 -2.56 19.97
CA PRO A 38 -35.41 -1.87 21.27
C PRO A 38 -34.02 -1.30 21.65
N LEU A 39 -33.99 -0.30 22.53
CA LEU A 39 -32.78 0.40 22.98
C LEU A 39 -31.68 -0.54 23.51
N GLN A 40 -30.63 -0.78 22.72
CA GLN A 40 -29.35 -1.29 23.22
C GLN A 40 -28.63 -0.16 23.99
N ARG A 41 -28.01 -0.50 25.12
CA ARG A 41 -27.79 0.40 26.27
C ARG A 41 -26.62 1.39 26.07
N ASP A 42 -26.77 2.62 26.58
CA ASP A 42 -25.78 3.71 26.54
C ASP A 42 -24.51 3.38 27.33
N VAL A 43 -23.33 3.74 26.82
CA VAL A 43 -22.02 3.60 27.48
C VAL A 43 -21.96 4.33 28.83
N ARG A 44 -22.83 5.34 29.03
CA ARG A 44 -23.02 6.05 30.31
C ARG A 44 -23.43 5.11 31.46
N TRP A 45 -24.10 4.00 31.18
CA TRP A 45 -24.47 3.01 32.19
C TRP A 45 -23.24 2.31 32.80
N ILE A 46 -22.13 2.24 32.06
CA ILE A 46 -20.86 1.79 32.64
C ILE A 46 -20.37 2.80 33.69
N ALA A 47 -20.53 4.10 33.42
CA ALA A 47 -20.13 5.14 34.36
C ALA A 47 -21.03 5.17 35.60
N ASP A 48 -22.34 4.95 35.45
CA ASP A 48 -23.30 4.78 36.55
C ASP A 48 -22.91 3.61 37.45
N TYR A 49 -22.73 2.41 36.85
CA TYR A 49 -22.32 1.21 37.57
C TYR A 49 -21.02 1.42 38.35
N ILE A 50 -20.01 2.04 37.73
CA ILE A 50 -18.74 2.30 38.42
C ILE A 50 -18.91 3.34 39.52
N LEU A 51 -19.75 4.37 39.35
CA LEU A 51 -20.02 5.35 40.39
C LEU A 51 -20.66 4.69 41.62
N GLU A 52 -21.67 3.84 41.44
CA GLU A 52 -22.31 3.07 42.53
C GLU A 52 -21.30 2.23 43.33
N LYS A 53 -20.30 1.64 42.65
CA LYS A 53 -19.21 0.89 43.31
C LYS A 53 -18.22 1.77 44.06
N LEU A 54 -18.10 3.05 43.70
CA LEU A 54 -17.21 4.01 44.35
C LEU A 54 -17.86 4.69 45.57
N GLU A 55 -19.19 4.81 45.60
CA GLU A 55 -19.93 5.44 46.72
C GLU A 55 -19.61 4.90 48.14
N PRO A 56 -19.45 3.58 48.35
CA PRO A 56 -19.13 3.03 49.67
C PRO A 56 -17.64 3.17 50.04
N LEU A 57 -16.77 3.55 49.10
CA LEU A 57 -15.34 3.71 49.33
C LEU A 57 -15.07 5.14 49.83
N GLY A 58 -14.91 5.29 51.15
CA GLY A 58 -14.68 6.57 51.83
C GLY A 58 -13.34 7.24 51.47
N GLY A 59 -13.26 7.84 50.29
CA GLY A 59 -12.12 8.61 49.80
C GLY A 59 -12.20 10.11 50.10
N ASP A 60 -11.12 10.84 49.82
CA ASP A 60 -11.02 12.30 49.92
C ASP A 60 -12.21 12.98 49.21
N GLN A 61 -12.98 13.79 49.94
CA GLN A 61 -14.21 14.44 49.48
C GLN A 61 -13.99 15.24 48.19
N ARG A 62 -12.78 15.80 48.01
CA ARG A 62 -12.40 16.52 46.78
C ARG A 62 -12.32 15.61 45.55
N GLN A 63 -11.83 14.38 45.71
CA GLN A 63 -11.72 13.43 44.60
C GLN A 63 -13.09 12.88 44.19
N ARG A 64 -13.96 12.62 45.18
CA ARG A 64 -15.34 12.16 44.96
C ARG A 64 -16.17 13.21 44.22
N LEU A 65 -16.18 14.46 44.70
CA LEU A 65 -16.86 15.58 44.01
C LEU A 65 -16.35 15.78 42.58
N ALA A 66 -15.06 15.52 42.34
CA ALA A 66 -14.46 15.67 41.01
C ALA A 66 -14.74 14.49 40.07
N ILE A 67 -15.18 13.33 40.58
CA ILE A 67 -15.70 12.18 39.80
C ILE A 67 -17.18 12.41 39.51
N GLU A 68 -17.97 12.81 40.51
CA GLU A 68 -19.39 13.17 40.35
C GLU A 68 -19.57 14.33 39.36
N ALA A 69 -18.73 15.36 39.40
CA ALA A 69 -18.76 16.45 38.42
C ALA A 69 -18.35 16.04 36.98
N LEU A 70 -17.60 14.95 36.81
CA LEU A 70 -17.33 14.38 35.49
C LEU A 70 -18.51 13.52 35.03
N HIS A 71 -19.06 12.72 35.93
CA HIS A 71 -20.26 11.92 35.68
C HIS A 71 -21.46 12.78 35.30
N HIS A 72 -21.73 13.87 36.02
CA HIS A 72 -22.77 14.84 35.67
C HIS A 72 -22.56 15.45 34.28
N ARG A 73 -21.31 15.75 33.90
CA ARG A 73 -21.02 16.24 32.53
C ARG A 73 -21.29 15.18 31.46
N LEU A 74 -20.98 13.92 31.73
CA LEU A 74 -21.29 12.79 30.84
C LEU A 74 -22.79 12.51 30.77
N CYS A 75 -23.55 12.76 31.84
CA CYS A 75 -25.00 12.55 31.87
C CYS A 75 -25.81 13.71 31.27
N ASN A 76 -25.28 14.93 31.30
CA ASN A 76 -25.96 16.13 30.81
C ASN A 76 -25.85 16.33 29.28
N SER A 77 -25.04 15.55 28.56
CA SER A 77 -25.02 15.56 27.10
C SER A 77 -26.24 14.79 26.54
N GLN A 78 -26.68 15.11 25.32
CA GLN A 78 -27.84 14.44 24.70
C GLN A 78 -27.63 12.92 24.67
N GLN A 79 -28.61 12.13 25.11
CA GLN A 79 -28.55 10.67 25.05
C GLN A 79 -28.49 10.23 23.58
N ARG A 80 -27.40 9.56 23.21
CA ARG A 80 -27.15 9.05 21.86
C ARG A 80 -26.47 7.69 21.98
N LEU A 81 -26.79 6.78 21.05
CA LEU A 81 -26.18 5.45 20.97
C LEU A 81 -24.67 5.53 20.65
N GLU A 82 -24.26 6.58 19.93
CA GLU A 82 -22.86 6.83 19.56
C GLU A 82 -22.26 7.96 20.41
N LEU A 83 -21.11 7.69 21.02
CA LEU A 83 -20.32 8.69 21.73
C LEU A 83 -19.67 9.68 20.77
N SER A 84 -19.84 10.97 21.03
CA SER A 84 -19.15 12.01 20.26
C SER A 84 -17.63 12.02 20.55
N ALA A 85 -16.84 12.47 19.58
CA ALA A 85 -15.39 12.60 19.76
C ALA A 85 -14.98 13.52 20.93
N ASP A 86 -15.88 14.44 21.31
CA ASP A 86 -15.69 15.42 22.39
C ASP A 86 -15.98 14.82 23.77
N GLU A 87 -16.79 13.76 23.88
CA GLU A 87 -17.10 13.07 25.14
C GLU A 87 -16.03 12.02 25.52
N LEU A 88 -15.29 11.47 24.54
CA LEU A 88 -14.28 10.43 24.79
C LEU A 88 -13.18 10.85 25.80
N PRO A 89 -12.63 12.09 25.76
CA PRO A 89 -11.68 12.56 26.77
C PRO A 89 -12.25 12.59 28.19
N ASP A 90 -13.54 12.89 28.33
CA ASP A 90 -14.21 12.95 29.63
C ASP A 90 -14.42 11.55 30.21
N PHE A 91 -14.79 10.55 29.39
CA PHE A 91 -14.80 9.14 29.82
C PHE A 91 -13.41 8.67 30.24
N TYR A 92 -12.36 8.99 29.48
CA TYR A 92 -10.99 8.67 29.86
C TYR A 92 -10.60 9.33 31.19
N ALA A 93 -10.97 10.60 31.40
CA ALA A 93 -10.70 11.33 32.64
C ALA A 93 -11.46 10.70 33.82
N PHE A 94 -12.71 10.32 33.62
CA PHE A 94 -13.55 9.64 34.62
C PHE A 94 -12.90 8.32 35.07
N PHE A 95 -12.64 7.38 34.15
CA PHE A 95 -12.05 6.09 34.50
C PHE A 95 -10.63 6.22 35.08
N LYS A 96 -9.87 7.24 34.67
CA LYS A 96 -8.56 7.53 35.27
C LYS A 96 -8.67 7.97 36.74
N LYS A 97 -9.69 8.77 37.09
CA LYS A 97 -9.93 9.18 38.49
C LYS A 97 -10.51 8.04 39.31
N ALA A 98 -11.47 7.29 38.76
CA ALA A 98 -12.04 6.09 39.38
C ALA A 98 -10.95 5.05 39.72
N GLU A 99 -10.04 4.77 38.77
CA GLU A 99 -8.89 3.90 39.00
C GLU A 99 -8.00 4.41 40.14
N HIS A 100 -7.77 5.72 40.24
CA HIS A 100 -6.92 6.29 41.28
C HIS A 100 -7.53 6.11 42.67
N LEU A 101 -8.85 6.31 42.79
CA LEU A 101 -9.59 6.09 44.04
C LEU A 101 -9.56 4.61 44.42
N LEU A 102 -9.94 3.72 43.50
CA LEU A 102 -9.93 2.27 43.72
C LEU A 102 -8.54 1.76 44.13
N LYS A 103 -7.47 2.33 43.54
CA LYS A 103 -6.09 1.97 43.88
C LYS A 103 -5.77 2.14 45.37
N GLN A 104 -6.35 3.13 46.03
CA GLN A 104 -6.10 3.42 47.46
C GLN A 104 -6.73 2.37 48.39
N HIS A 105 -7.77 1.67 47.94
CA HIS A 105 -8.51 0.69 48.72
C HIS A 105 -8.17 -0.77 48.36
N ARG A 106 -7.16 -0.99 47.51
CA ARG A 106 -6.72 -2.34 47.10
C ARG A 106 -6.08 -3.08 48.28
N THR A 107 -6.72 -4.15 48.72
CA THR A 107 -6.12 -5.11 49.65
C THR A 107 -6.46 -6.53 49.24
N ARG A 108 -5.63 -7.51 49.65
CA ARG A 108 -5.93 -8.94 49.40
C ARG A 108 -7.24 -9.42 50.04
N ARG A 109 -7.83 -8.64 50.95
CA ARG A 109 -9.06 -8.95 51.68
C ARG A 109 -10.33 -8.45 50.97
N HIS A 110 -10.20 -7.63 49.93
CA HIS A 110 -11.33 -7.08 49.15
C HIS A 110 -11.19 -7.46 47.67
N PRO A 111 -11.54 -8.71 47.30
CA PRO A 111 -11.40 -9.20 45.92
C PRO A 111 -12.30 -8.45 44.93
N ASP A 112 -13.45 -7.95 45.38
CA ASP A 112 -14.40 -7.21 44.54
C ASP A 112 -13.82 -5.84 44.14
N VAL A 113 -13.16 -5.14 45.07
CA VAL A 113 -12.48 -3.86 44.80
C VAL A 113 -11.33 -4.04 43.81
N GLU A 114 -10.62 -5.18 43.86
CA GLU A 114 -9.57 -5.52 42.90
C GLU A 114 -10.14 -5.83 41.50
N ALA A 115 -11.31 -6.46 41.43
CA ALA A 115 -12.01 -6.71 40.18
C ALA A 115 -12.51 -5.39 39.53
N ASP A 116 -13.12 -4.52 40.33
CA ASP A 116 -13.59 -3.19 39.88
C ASP A 116 -12.42 -2.30 39.46
N TYR A 117 -11.30 -2.34 40.19
CA TYR A 117 -10.06 -1.67 39.82
C TYR A 117 -9.55 -2.15 38.45
N THR A 118 -9.52 -3.47 38.24
CA THR A 118 -9.05 -4.09 37.00
C THR A 118 -9.96 -3.71 35.82
N LEU A 119 -11.27 -3.73 36.03
CA LEU A 119 -12.25 -3.30 35.03
C LEU A 119 -12.08 -1.81 34.67
N CYS A 120 -12.01 -0.92 35.67
CA CYS A 120 -11.79 0.51 35.46
C CYS A 120 -10.50 0.78 34.68
N ARG A 121 -9.42 0.08 35.03
CA ARG A 121 -8.13 0.21 34.35
C ARG A 121 -8.17 -0.27 32.90
N ALA A 122 -8.89 -1.35 32.62
CA ALA A 122 -9.08 -1.87 31.27
C ALA A 122 -9.96 -0.93 30.43
N LEU A 123 -11.08 -0.43 30.98
CA LEU A 123 -11.93 0.57 30.33
C LEU A 123 -11.14 1.84 29.99
N LYS A 124 -10.34 2.35 30.93
CA LYS A 124 -9.41 3.46 30.67
C LYS A 124 -8.51 3.19 29.46
N TRP A 125 -7.99 1.97 29.29
CA TRP A 125 -7.19 1.63 28.10
C TRP A 125 -8.00 1.68 26.81
N GLN A 126 -9.25 1.21 26.81
CA GLN A 126 -10.15 1.30 25.65
C GLN A 126 -10.33 2.76 25.22
N PHE A 127 -10.81 3.64 26.12
CA PHE A 127 -11.03 5.05 25.78
C PHE A 127 -9.74 5.79 25.38
N ARG A 128 -8.62 5.51 26.06
CA ARG A 128 -7.31 6.07 25.70
C ARG A 128 -6.87 5.67 24.29
N ALA A 129 -7.16 4.43 23.90
CA ALA A 129 -6.83 3.92 22.58
C ALA A 129 -7.71 4.60 21.52
N VAL A 130 -9.02 4.72 21.74
CA VAL A 130 -9.95 5.40 20.81
C VAL A 130 -9.59 6.87 20.62
N ILE A 131 -9.25 7.61 21.68
CA ILE A 131 -8.79 9.01 21.57
C ILE A 131 -7.51 9.11 20.72
N SER A 132 -6.61 8.14 20.87
CA SER A 132 -5.38 8.12 20.08
C SER A 132 -5.66 7.74 18.63
N ASP A 133 -6.58 6.81 18.41
CA ASP A 133 -7.03 6.39 17.09
C ASP A 133 -7.73 7.53 16.35
N GLY A 134 -8.64 8.27 16.99
CA GLY A 134 -9.28 9.45 16.38
C GLY A 134 -8.30 10.58 16.04
N ARG A 135 -7.16 10.70 16.75
CA ARG A 135 -6.06 11.59 16.35
C ARG A 135 -5.34 11.05 15.12
N HIS A 136 -5.02 9.76 15.12
CA HIS A 136 -4.37 9.09 14.01
C HIS A 136 -5.22 9.15 12.73
N GLN A 137 -6.51 8.83 12.81
CA GLN A 137 -7.45 8.89 11.70
C GLN A 137 -7.54 10.31 11.10
N ARG A 138 -7.50 11.37 11.91
CA ARG A 138 -7.43 12.76 11.41
C ARG A 138 -6.15 13.02 10.61
N LEU A 139 -5.00 12.49 11.05
CA LEU A 139 -3.75 12.57 10.29
C LEU A 139 -3.83 11.75 9.00
N THR A 140 -4.43 10.56 9.07
CA THR A 140 -4.66 9.68 7.91
C THR A 140 -5.56 10.33 6.87
N GLN A 141 -6.68 10.93 7.27
CA GLN A 141 -7.59 11.66 6.38
C GLN A 141 -6.88 12.85 5.71
N ARG A 142 -6.16 13.66 6.48
CA ARG A 142 -5.36 14.79 5.91
C ARG A 142 -4.33 14.29 4.89
N LEU A 143 -3.64 13.18 5.20
CA LEU A 143 -2.68 12.57 4.29
C LEU A 143 -3.37 12.05 3.02
N LEU A 144 -4.51 11.36 3.15
CA LEU A 144 -5.30 10.86 2.01
C LEU A 144 -5.77 12.01 1.11
N THR A 145 -6.29 13.10 1.67
CA THR A 145 -6.65 14.30 0.89
C THR A 145 -5.44 14.85 0.14
N SER A 146 -4.27 14.87 0.78
CA SER A 146 -3.05 15.34 0.13
C SER A 146 -2.54 14.40 -0.98
N LEU A 147 -2.93 13.12 -0.94
CA LEU A 147 -2.53 12.06 -1.87
C LEU A 147 -3.64 11.66 -2.85
N ALA A 148 -4.74 12.42 -2.93
CA ALA A 148 -5.86 12.09 -3.82
C ALA A 148 -5.43 11.87 -5.28
N TYR A 149 -4.45 12.63 -5.75
CA TYR A 149 -3.89 12.45 -7.09
C TYR A 149 -3.22 11.10 -7.32
N VAL A 150 -2.69 10.43 -6.29
CA VAL A 150 -2.10 9.09 -6.39
C VAL A 150 -3.19 8.04 -6.52
N ARG A 151 -4.35 8.25 -5.90
CA ARG A 151 -5.53 7.37 -6.06
C ARG A 151 -5.98 7.35 -7.52
N GLU A 152 -5.90 8.50 -8.19
CA GLU A 152 -6.18 8.67 -9.62
C GLU A 152 -5.02 8.17 -10.50
N GLY A 153 -4.04 7.43 -9.97
CA GLY A 153 -2.90 6.91 -10.73
C GLY A 153 -1.69 7.86 -10.84
N GLY A 154 -1.77 9.07 -10.27
CA GLY A 154 -0.62 9.97 -10.21
C GLY A 154 0.55 9.46 -9.37
N GLU A 155 1.66 10.19 -9.41
CA GLU A 155 2.89 9.80 -8.71
C GLU A 155 3.58 10.98 -8.04
N ARG A 156 4.43 10.67 -7.08
CA ARG A 156 5.23 11.63 -6.33
C ARG A 156 6.68 11.20 -6.28
N SER A 157 7.55 12.09 -6.73
CA SER A 157 8.99 11.96 -6.54
C SER A 157 9.52 13.12 -5.67
N ASN A 158 10.40 12.79 -4.74
CA ASN A 158 11.21 13.78 -4.05
C ASN A 158 12.67 13.35 -4.17
N HIS A 159 13.49 14.24 -4.73
CA HIS A 159 14.92 14.10 -4.88
C HIS A 159 15.60 15.09 -3.94
N ARG A 160 16.44 14.61 -3.04
CA ARG A 160 17.24 15.47 -2.16
C ARG A 160 18.69 15.14 -2.35
N HIS A 161 19.50 16.16 -2.50
CA HIS A 161 20.92 16.07 -2.78
C HIS A 161 21.67 16.99 -1.83
N LEU A 162 22.73 16.47 -1.23
CA LEU A 162 23.67 17.20 -0.39
C LEU A 162 25.08 16.71 -0.73
N GLY A 163 25.98 17.59 -1.14
CA GLY A 163 27.38 17.23 -1.34
C GLY A 163 28.32 18.40 -1.17
N ILE A 164 29.61 18.08 -1.24
CA ILE A 164 30.70 19.04 -1.11
C ILE A 164 31.68 18.76 -2.24
N ASP A 165 31.83 19.72 -3.16
CA ASP A 165 32.82 19.69 -4.24
C ASP A 165 34.14 20.34 -3.80
N TYR A 166 35.24 19.63 -4.04
CA TYR A 166 36.60 20.12 -3.84
C TYR A 166 37.27 20.38 -5.20
N PRO A 167 37.86 21.56 -5.42
CA PRO A 167 38.62 21.82 -6.64
C PRO A 167 39.90 20.98 -6.69
N LEU A 168 40.10 20.24 -7.77
CA LEU A 168 41.26 19.41 -8.04
C LEU A 168 42.21 20.15 -8.99
N GLY A 169 42.87 21.20 -8.49
CA GLY A 169 43.89 21.94 -9.24
C GLY A 169 43.81 23.47 -9.08
N SER A 170 44.88 24.16 -9.50
CA SER A 170 45.00 25.62 -9.43
C SER A 170 44.05 26.34 -10.39
N THR A 171 43.72 25.71 -11.53
CA THR A 171 42.82 26.25 -12.56
C THR A 171 41.34 26.16 -12.18
N ARG A 172 40.98 25.42 -11.11
CA ARG A 172 39.60 25.18 -10.63
C ARG A 172 38.63 24.58 -11.66
N GLN A 173 39.13 24.11 -12.80
CA GLN A 173 38.34 23.51 -13.89
C GLN A 173 37.93 22.06 -13.61
N LEU A 174 38.62 21.37 -12.70
CA LEU A 174 38.30 20.03 -12.25
C LEU A 174 37.83 20.11 -10.79
N SER A 175 36.72 19.45 -10.46
CA SER A 175 36.27 19.29 -9.08
C SER A 175 35.78 17.87 -8.83
N ALA A 176 35.99 17.38 -7.61
CA ALA A 176 35.45 16.11 -7.16
C ALA A 176 34.90 16.21 -5.74
N GLY A 177 33.85 15.46 -5.48
CA GLY A 177 33.15 15.58 -4.21
C GLY A 177 32.29 14.37 -3.88
N PRO A 178 32.21 13.99 -2.58
CA PRO A 178 31.18 13.09 -2.11
C PRO A 178 29.83 13.81 -2.07
N HIS A 179 28.80 13.11 -2.52
CA HIS A 179 27.42 13.55 -2.52
C HIS A 179 26.53 12.47 -1.92
N LEU A 180 25.49 12.90 -1.22
CA LEU A 180 24.44 12.06 -0.67
C LEU A 180 23.13 12.42 -1.36
N ALA A 181 22.58 11.45 -2.10
CA ALA A 181 21.25 11.54 -2.68
C ALA A 181 20.25 10.72 -1.85
N ILE A 182 19.09 11.31 -1.58
CA ILE A 182 17.97 10.66 -0.92
C ILE A 182 16.74 10.85 -1.79
N ASP A 183 16.39 9.77 -2.48
CA ASP A 183 15.23 9.70 -3.34
C ASP A 183 14.08 9.01 -2.64
N SER A 184 12.88 9.51 -2.90
CA SER A 184 11.65 8.86 -2.50
C SER A 184 10.63 8.96 -3.61
N HIS A 185 10.00 7.84 -3.91
CA HIS A 185 8.99 7.72 -4.95
C HIS A 185 7.76 7.02 -4.38
N LEU A 186 6.58 7.53 -4.69
CA LEU A 186 5.29 6.97 -4.32
C LEU A 186 4.42 6.94 -5.56
N HIS A 187 3.97 5.76 -5.95
CA HIS A 187 3.13 5.54 -7.13
C HIS A 187 2.23 4.31 -6.93
N THR A 188 1.28 4.15 -7.84
CA THR A 188 0.53 2.91 -8.02
C THR A 188 1.32 2.00 -8.96
N GLY A 189 1.71 0.83 -8.46
CA GLY A 189 2.49 -0.17 -9.18
C GLY A 189 1.67 -0.90 -10.25
N PRO A 190 2.32 -1.80 -11.03
CA PRO A 190 1.69 -2.48 -12.16
C PRO A 190 0.57 -3.46 -11.76
N ASP A 191 0.47 -3.85 -10.49
CA ASP A 191 -0.60 -4.69 -9.93
C ASP A 191 -1.68 -3.85 -9.22
N GLN A 192 -1.73 -2.54 -9.45
CA GLN A 192 -2.62 -1.56 -8.80
C GLN A 192 -2.39 -1.37 -7.29
N ARG A 193 -1.29 -1.91 -6.74
CA ARG A 193 -0.91 -1.68 -5.34
C ARG A 193 -0.07 -0.43 -5.16
N VAL A 194 -0.16 0.20 -3.99
CA VAL A 194 0.62 1.42 -3.72
C VAL A 194 2.05 1.05 -3.31
N GLN A 195 3.03 1.50 -4.07
CA GLN A 195 4.44 1.25 -3.83
C GLN A 195 5.16 2.52 -3.37
N SER A 196 5.86 2.43 -2.24
CA SER A 196 6.69 3.50 -1.70
C SER A 196 8.15 3.07 -1.69
N THR A 197 8.92 3.63 -2.62
CA THR A 197 10.35 3.36 -2.80
C THR A 197 11.19 4.48 -2.22
N ARG A 198 12.31 4.11 -1.60
CA ARG A 198 13.35 5.02 -1.13
C ARG A 198 14.70 4.52 -1.60
N VAL A 199 15.51 5.42 -2.14
CA VAL A 199 16.92 5.17 -2.42
C VAL A 199 17.75 6.14 -1.60
N ILE A 200 18.78 5.64 -0.91
CA ILE A 200 19.79 6.48 -0.26
C ILE A 200 21.10 6.12 -0.93
N ALA A 201 21.67 7.02 -1.72
CA ALA A 201 22.87 6.78 -2.50
C ALA A 201 24.01 7.70 -2.09
N LEU A 202 25.19 7.12 -1.88
CA LEU A 202 26.44 7.85 -1.83
C LEU A 202 26.99 7.93 -3.26
N GLN A 203 27.32 9.14 -3.72
CA GLN A 203 27.75 9.41 -5.08
C GLN A 203 29.13 10.09 -5.05
N GLY A 204 30.08 9.57 -5.81
CA GLY A 204 31.29 10.31 -6.18
C GLY A 204 31.03 10.99 -7.51
N LYS A 205 31.12 12.32 -7.55
CA LYS A 205 31.02 13.10 -8.79
C LYS A 205 32.38 13.68 -9.12
N LEU A 206 32.78 13.56 -10.38
CA LEU A 206 33.92 14.24 -10.98
C LEU A 206 33.36 15.17 -12.05
N LYS A 207 33.59 16.48 -11.89
CA LYS A 207 33.15 17.52 -12.83
C LYS A 207 34.38 18.12 -13.49
N SER A 208 34.38 18.17 -14.82
CA SER A 208 35.39 18.87 -15.62
C SER A 208 34.71 19.94 -16.47
N THR A 209 35.15 21.19 -16.32
CA THR A 209 34.71 22.34 -17.11
C THR A 209 35.89 22.84 -17.94
N LEU A 210 35.98 22.42 -19.21
CA LEU A 210 36.97 22.97 -20.14
C LEU A 210 36.40 24.25 -20.77
N THR A 211 37.11 25.37 -20.61
CA THR A 211 36.60 26.70 -21.00
C THR A 211 36.86 27.08 -22.45
N ASP A 212 37.75 26.40 -23.18
CA ASP A 212 38.32 26.99 -24.40
C ASP A 212 37.92 26.33 -25.74
N LEU A 213 37.08 25.29 -25.74
CA LEU A 213 36.51 24.71 -26.96
C LEU A 213 35.07 24.27 -26.70
N SER A 214 34.10 25.07 -27.17
CA SER A 214 32.67 24.75 -27.33
C SER A 214 32.07 23.71 -26.34
N GLU A 215 31.46 24.20 -25.26
CA GLU A 215 30.35 23.58 -24.49
C GLU A 215 30.51 22.14 -23.94
N GLY A 216 31.72 21.62 -23.78
CA GLY A 216 31.93 20.29 -23.19
C GLY A 216 32.02 20.29 -21.66
N GLN A 217 30.89 20.22 -20.94
CA GLN A 217 30.92 19.78 -19.53
C GLN A 217 30.96 18.26 -19.46
N SER A 218 32.05 17.67 -18.98
CA SER A 218 32.12 16.23 -18.70
C SER A 218 31.83 16.01 -17.22
N GLN A 219 30.77 15.25 -16.94
CA GLN A 219 30.43 14.80 -15.60
C GLN A 219 30.52 13.27 -15.58
N GLN A 220 31.36 12.73 -14.70
CA GLN A 220 31.38 11.30 -14.40
C GLN A 220 30.81 11.11 -12.99
N GLN A 221 29.90 10.14 -12.86
CA GLN A 221 29.27 9.85 -11.57
C GLN A 221 29.26 8.35 -11.32
N LEU A 222 29.74 7.96 -10.14
CA LEU A 222 29.56 6.62 -9.60
C LEU A 222 28.71 6.74 -8.34
N SER A 223 27.63 5.98 -8.23
CA SER A 223 26.86 5.92 -6.99
C SER A 223 26.57 4.52 -6.51
N LEU A 224 26.69 4.32 -5.21
CA LEU A 224 26.27 3.13 -4.50
C LEU A 224 25.17 3.52 -3.53
N GLY A 225 24.01 2.89 -3.64
CA GLY A 225 22.86 3.22 -2.83
C GLY A 225 22.14 2.01 -2.25
N HIS A 226 21.48 2.24 -1.12
CA HIS A 226 20.60 1.28 -0.49
C HIS A 226 19.15 1.57 -0.92
N VAL A 227 18.50 0.57 -1.48
CA VAL A 227 17.11 0.63 -1.95
C VAL A 227 16.19 -0.01 -0.90
N MET A 228 15.10 0.67 -0.58
CA MET A 228 14.02 0.14 0.24
C MET A 228 12.69 0.43 -0.43
N SER A 229 11.95 -0.60 -0.81
CA SER A 229 10.57 -0.46 -1.27
C SER A 229 9.59 -1.13 -0.32
N ARG A 230 8.39 -0.58 -0.21
CA ARG A 230 7.27 -1.16 0.55
C ARG A 230 6.01 -1.08 -0.28
N THR A 231 5.38 -2.22 -0.49
CA THR A 231 4.12 -2.34 -1.22
C THR A 231 2.96 -2.50 -0.24
N TYR A 232 1.93 -1.68 -0.42
CA TYR A 232 0.72 -1.63 0.39
C TYR A 232 -0.47 -2.05 -0.45
N ALA A 233 -1.44 -2.74 0.15
CA ALA A 233 -2.62 -3.23 -0.55
C ALA A 233 -3.43 -2.10 -1.22
N SER A 234 -3.52 -0.94 -0.55
CA SER A 234 -4.20 0.24 -1.08
C SER A 234 -3.58 1.54 -0.57
N LEU A 235 -4.05 2.68 -1.08
CA LEU A 235 -3.62 4.00 -0.62
C LEU A 235 -4.03 4.27 0.84
N GLU A 236 -5.18 3.75 1.27
CA GLU A 236 -5.66 3.84 2.65
C GLU A 236 -4.74 3.07 3.59
N HIS A 237 -4.30 1.87 3.19
CA HIS A 237 -3.31 1.10 3.95
C HIS A 237 -1.97 1.84 4.06
N TYR A 238 -1.52 2.46 2.96
CA TYR A 238 -0.32 3.31 2.99
C TYR A 238 -0.51 4.50 3.94
N ALA A 239 -1.65 5.19 3.86
CA ALA A 239 -1.91 6.38 4.65
C ALA A 239 -2.03 6.08 6.14
N ASP A 240 -2.76 5.03 6.54
CA ASP A 240 -2.85 4.57 7.93
C ASP A 240 -1.46 4.16 8.47
N SER A 241 -0.66 3.45 7.67
CA SER A 241 0.70 3.06 8.07
C SER A 241 1.67 4.25 8.23
N ARG A 242 1.44 5.35 7.51
CA ARG A 242 2.42 6.44 7.35
C ARG A 242 1.96 7.80 7.86
N SER A 243 0.72 7.97 8.30
CA SER A 243 0.18 9.25 8.78
C SER A 243 0.90 9.80 10.00
N GLY A 244 1.31 8.93 10.94
CA GLY A 244 2.13 9.30 12.10
C GLY A 244 3.61 9.59 11.81
N SER A 245 4.06 9.45 10.55
CA SER A 245 5.45 9.64 10.16
C SER A 245 5.75 11.11 9.84
N ILE A 246 6.54 11.75 10.71
CA ILE A 246 7.10 13.10 10.47
C ILE A 246 7.72 13.20 9.08
N ARG A 247 8.44 12.15 8.66
CA ARG A 247 9.10 12.14 7.35
C ARG A 247 8.09 12.16 6.20
N THR A 248 6.99 11.41 6.32
CA THR A 248 5.94 11.38 5.31
C THR A 248 5.25 12.75 5.22
N SER A 249 4.98 13.36 6.37
CA SER A 249 4.43 14.72 6.45
C SER A 249 5.40 15.75 5.83
N LEU A 250 6.71 15.67 6.09
CA LEU A 250 7.71 16.56 5.48
C LEU A 250 7.80 16.40 3.98
N SER A 251 7.66 15.17 3.49
CA SER A 251 7.57 14.90 2.06
C SER A 251 6.23 15.33 1.44
N GLU A 252 5.27 15.81 2.24
CA GLU A 252 3.99 16.38 1.80
C GLU A 252 3.87 17.90 1.97
N SER A 253 4.35 18.47 3.08
CA SER A 253 4.39 19.91 3.31
C SER A 253 5.26 20.23 4.52
N ILE A 254 6.27 21.09 4.35
CA ILE A 254 7.10 21.55 5.47
C ILE A 254 6.25 22.35 6.47
N ALA A 255 5.53 23.36 5.99
CA ALA A 255 4.66 24.19 6.84
C ALA A 255 3.57 23.36 7.54
N GLY A 256 2.96 22.41 6.81
CA GLY A 256 1.96 21.49 7.37
C GLY A 256 2.53 20.58 8.46
N THR A 257 3.79 20.14 8.32
CA THR A 257 4.44 19.31 9.33
C THR A 257 4.69 20.08 10.62
N ILE A 258 5.17 21.34 10.52
CA ILE A 258 5.45 22.17 11.69
C ILE A 258 4.16 22.38 12.51
N GLY A 259 3.03 22.66 11.84
CA GLY A 259 1.73 22.81 12.51
C GLY A 259 1.20 21.54 13.19
N GLN A 260 1.68 20.34 12.81
CA GLN A 260 1.19 19.05 13.29
C GLN A 260 2.22 18.26 14.12
N LEU A 261 3.39 18.85 14.39
CA LEU A 261 4.53 18.13 14.96
C LEU A 261 4.23 17.48 16.31
N ARG A 262 3.44 18.16 17.17
CA ARG A 262 3.01 17.62 18.46
C ARG A 262 2.15 16.36 18.28
N GLU A 263 1.20 16.37 17.35
CA GLU A 263 0.32 15.22 17.06
C GLU A 263 1.14 14.06 16.53
N LEU A 264 1.99 14.29 15.53
CA LEU A 264 2.87 13.29 14.90
C LEU A 264 3.81 12.60 15.91
N VAL A 265 4.43 13.37 16.82
CA VAL A 265 5.32 12.81 17.85
C VAL A 265 4.53 11.97 18.86
N SER A 266 3.35 12.44 19.27
CA SER A 266 2.52 11.72 20.24
C SER A 266 2.00 10.40 19.69
N ASP A 267 1.59 10.40 18.41
CA ASP A 267 1.03 9.25 17.71
C ASP A 267 2.09 8.15 17.57
N ARG A 268 3.27 8.51 17.04
CA ARG A 268 4.40 7.59 16.85
C ARG A 268 4.86 6.89 18.14
N ARG A 269 4.77 7.57 19.30
CA ARG A 269 5.27 7.04 20.58
C ARG A 269 4.28 6.11 21.27
N HIS A 270 2.98 6.31 21.08
CA HIS A 270 1.99 5.76 22.00
C HIS A 270 0.86 4.97 21.32
N LEU A 271 0.58 5.21 20.05
CA LEU A 271 -0.56 4.58 19.34
C LEU A 271 -0.51 3.06 19.38
N HIS A 272 0.62 2.47 18.94
CA HIS A 272 0.78 1.01 18.90
C HIS A 272 0.53 0.36 20.26
N ARG A 273 1.05 0.98 21.33
CA ARG A 273 0.85 0.49 22.70
C ARG A 273 -0.62 0.59 23.11
N HIS A 274 -1.29 1.71 22.83
CA HIS A 274 -2.69 1.86 23.21
C HIS A 274 -3.60 0.89 22.45
N ARG A 275 -3.42 0.77 21.12
CA ARG A 275 -4.14 -0.21 20.29
C ARG A 275 -3.91 -1.64 20.81
N ALA A 276 -2.67 -2.02 21.13
CA ALA A 276 -2.36 -3.35 21.65
C ALA A 276 -3.05 -3.64 23.00
N TYR A 277 -2.98 -2.70 23.96
CA TYR A 277 -3.62 -2.89 25.28
C TYR A 277 -5.14 -2.96 25.18
N SER A 278 -5.74 -2.13 24.33
CA SER A 278 -7.17 -2.17 24.04
C SER A 278 -7.57 -3.52 23.41
N ALA A 279 -6.90 -3.96 22.35
CA ALA A 279 -7.21 -5.21 21.68
C ALA A 279 -7.02 -6.44 22.58
N LEU A 280 -5.94 -6.50 23.36
CA LEU A 280 -5.67 -7.63 24.27
C LEU A 280 -6.64 -7.69 25.45
N SER A 281 -7.13 -6.55 25.95
CA SER A 281 -8.06 -6.51 27.10
C SER A 281 -9.53 -6.55 26.72
N GLN A 282 -9.87 -6.39 25.45
CA GLN A 282 -11.27 -6.27 25.01
C GLN A 282 -12.14 -7.48 25.38
N PRO A 283 -11.73 -8.75 25.17
CA PRO A 283 -12.54 -9.90 25.59
C PRO A 283 -12.80 -9.94 27.10
N TYR A 284 -11.81 -9.60 27.92
CA TYR A 284 -11.99 -9.48 29.37
C TYR A 284 -13.02 -8.40 29.73
N VAL A 285 -12.93 -7.21 29.10
CA VAL A 285 -13.87 -6.11 29.40
C VAL A 285 -15.30 -6.52 29.04
N ARG A 286 -15.51 -7.12 27.85
CA ARG A 286 -16.84 -7.63 27.46
C ARG A 286 -17.37 -8.62 28.48
N GLN A 287 -16.59 -9.64 28.83
CA GLN A 287 -17.00 -10.63 29.82
C GLN A 287 -17.29 -10.02 31.21
N ALA A 288 -16.53 -9.02 31.63
CA ALA A 288 -16.73 -8.34 32.91
C ALA A 288 -18.00 -7.48 32.90
N LEU A 289 -18.29 -6.78 31.79
CA LEU A 289 -19.53 -6.03 31.60
C LEU A 289 -20.74 -6.97 31.53
N ASP A 290 -20.63 -8.10 30.83
CA ASP A 290 -21.69 -9.12 30.76
C ASP A 290 -22.06 -9.61 32.16
N ARG A 291 -21.06 -9.92 33.00
CA ARG A 291 -21.26 -10.35 34.39
C ARG A 291 -21.87 -9.25 35.27
N ALA A 292 -21.63 -7.99 34.96
CA ALA A 292 -22.26 -6.85 35.61
C ALA A 292 -23.68 -6.54 35.07
N GLY A 293 -24.21 -7.38 34.17
CA GLY A 293 -25.52 -7.18 33.55
C GLY A 293 -25.53 -6.14 32.43
N LEU A 294 -24.37 -5.75 31.90
CA LEU A 294 -24.17 -4.72 30.87
C LEU A 294 -23.82 -5.31 29.48
N ALA A 295 -24.36 -6.49 29.14
CA ALA A 295 -23.99 -7.26 27.95
C ALA A 295 -24.31 -6.60 26.59
N GLY A 296 -25.09 -5.52 26.60
CA GLY A 296 -25.49 -4.78 25.39
C GLY A 296 -24.65 -3.54 25.09
N VAL A 297 -23.58 -3.27 25.85
CA VAL A 297 -22.74 -2.08 25.63
C VAL A 297 -21.65 -2.37 24.60
N GLU A 298 -21.75 -1.75 23.44
CA GLU A 298 -20.74 -1.88 22.39
C GLU A 298 -19.50 -1.05 22.72
N LEU A 299 -18.35 -1.72 22.72
CA LEU A 299 -17.04 -1.07 22.82
C LEU A 299 -16.37 -1.04 21.45
N PRO A 300 -15.79 0.11 21.05
CA PRO A 300 -15.12 0.23 19.76
C PRO A 300 -13.99 -0.80 19.63
N VAL A 301 -14.01 -1.56 18.52
CA VAL A 301 -12.94 -2.51 18.16
C VAL A 301 -11.90 -1.75 17.35
N LEU A 302 -10.72 -1.53 17.92
CA LEU A 302 -9.63 -0.90 17.20
C LEU A 302 -8.85 -1.93 16.40
N HIS A 303 -8.69 -1.64 15.11
CA HIS A 303 -7.95 -2.50 14.20
C HIS A 303 -6.45 -2.16 14.28
N HIS A 304 -5.60 -3.16 14.05
CA HIS A 304 -4.16 -2.94 13.99
C HIS A 304 -3.79 -2.06 12.79
N ALA A 305 -2.69 -1.31 12.92
CA ALA A 305 -2.19 -0.50 11.82
C ALA A 305 -1.87 -1.37 10.60
N CYS A 306 -2.20 -0.88 9.42
CA CYS A 306 -1.93 -1.60 8.19
C CYS A 306 -0.41 -1.79 7.99
N ALA A 307 0.02 -3.05 7.85
CA ALA A 307 1.40 -3.41 7.55
C ALA A 307 1.62 -3.48 6.03
N PRO A 308 2.86 -3.25 5.54
CA PRO A 308 3.17 -3.50 4.14
C PRO A 308 3.00 -4.98 3.80
N VAL A 309 2.43 -5.27 2.63
CA VAL A 309 2.22 -6.63 2.12
C VAL A 309 3.55 -7.23 1.67
N ILE A 310 4.40 -6.41 1.04
CA ILE A 310 5.72 -6.81 0.56
C ILE A 310 6.74 -5.75 0.96
N SER A 311 7.89 -6.20 1.46
CA SER A 311 9.06 -5.34 1.69
C SER A 311 10.19 -5.75 0.77
N GLU A 312 10.80 -4.78 0.11
CA GLU A 312 11.94 -4.97 -0.78
C GLU A 312 13.14 -4.22 -0.21
N LYS A 313 14.30 -4.88 -0.14
CA LYS A 313 15.55 -4.24 0.29
C LYS A 313 16.70 -4.69 -0.59
N GLY A 314 17.67 -3.82 -0.81
CA GLY A 314 18.87 -4.19 -1.55
C GLY A 314 19.75 -3.01 -1.89
N VAL A 315 20.52 -3.17 -2.96
CA VAL A 315 21.55 -2.24 -3.38
C VAL A 315 21.31 -1.82 -4.82
N ALA A 316 21.50 -0.53 -5.09
CA ALA A 316 21.57 0.04 -6.44
C ALA A 316 22.99 0.57 -6.68
N LEU A 317 23.57 0.19 -7.81
CA LEU A 317 24.82 0.73 -8.32
C LEU A 317 24.47 1.52 -9.57
N ASN A 318 24.79 2.82 -9.60
CA ASN A 318 24.63 3.62 -10.79
C ASN A 318 25.99 4.11 -11.29
N VAL A 319 26.21 4.00 -12.59
CA VAL A 319 27.42 4.45 -13.28
C VAL A 319 26.98 5.35 -14.42
N HIS A 320 27.37 6.61 -14.37
CA HIS A 320 27.20 7.55 -15.47
C HIS A 320 28.54 7.70 -16.19
N SER A 321 28.65 7.09 -17.36
CA SER A 321 29.84 7.15 -18.21
C SER A 321 29.46 6.92 -19.68
N GLN A 322 30.29 7.41 -20.59
CA GLN A 322 30.15 7.12 -22.02
C GLN A 322 30.74 5.72 -22.28
N VAL A 323 29.90 4.68 -22.22
CA VAL A 323 30.35 3.30 -22.44
C VAL A 323 29.33 2.59 -23.34
N ALA A 324 29.79 2.00 -24.44
CA ALA A 324 29.01 1.04 -25.22
C ALA A 324 29.01 -0.30 -24.48
N MET A 325 27.82 -0.85 -24.19
CA MET A 325 27.66 -2.16 -23.60
C MET A 325 26.50 -2.90 -24.26
N ASP A 326 26.67 -4.21 -24.45
CA ASP A 326 25.61 -5.10 -24.90
C ASP A 326 24.74 -5.45 -23.67
N PHE A 327 23.54 -4.87 -23.59
CA PHE A 327 22.66 -5.03 -22.43
C PHE A 327 21.81 -6.32 -22.47
N PHE A 328 21.64 -6.92 -23.65
CA PHE A 328 20.62 -7.94 -23.92
C PHE A 328 21.15 -9.09 -24.78
N SER A 329 20.39 -10.18 -24.87
CA SER A 329 20.58 -11.20 -25.91
C SER A 329 20.08 -10.75 -27.31
N LEU A 330 19.39 -9.60 -27.40
CA LEU A 330 18.69 -9.14 -28.62
C LEU A 330 18.77 -7.63 -28.92
N LEU A 331 19.35 -6.78 -28.06
CA LEU A 331 19.40 -5.32 -28.23
C LEU A 331 20.80 -4.77 -27.91
N ASN A 332 21.44 -4.13 -28.89
CA ASN A 332 22.72 -3.41 -28.74
C ASN A 332 22.47 -1.91 -28.51
N VAL A 333 23.26 -1.24 -27.67
CA VAL A 333 23.08 0.20 -27.37
C VAL A 333 24.41 0.94 -27.41
N ASN A 334 24.51 1.98 -28.24
CA ASN A 334 25.78 2.65 -28.58
C ASN A 334 25.88 4.12 -28.10
N SER A 335 25.22 4.51 -27.00
CA SER A 335 25.13 5.93 -26.59
C SER A 335 25.65 6.22 -25.17
N THR A 336 25.64 7.50 -24.79
CA THR A 336 25.93 7.95 -23.42
C THR A 336 24.83 7.47 -22.49
N LEU A 337 25.15 6.47 -21.65
CA LEU A 337 24.16 5.77 -20.83
C LEU A 337 24.44 5.97 -19.34
N THR A 338 23.40 6.32 -18.60
CA THR A 338 23.40 6.11 -17.14
C THR A 338 22.97 4.68 -16.89
N LEU A 339 23.89 3.86 -16.40
CA LEU A 339 23.63 2.46 -16.07
C LEU A 339 23.24 2.36 -14.62
N THR A 340 22.15 1.66 -14.35
CA THR A 340 21.64 1.39 -13.01
C THR A 340 21.45 -0.11 -12.86
N LEU A 341 22.29 -0.74 -12.04
CA LEU A 341 22.09 -2.11 -11.60
C LEU A 341 21.47 -2.10 -10.20
N GLN A 342 20.22 -2.53 -10.12
CA GLN A 342 19.51 -2.73 -8.86
C GLN A 342 19.39 -4.24 -8.57
N CYS A 343 19.97 -4.65 -7.45
CA CYS A 343 19.86 -6.01 -6.92
C CYS A 343 19.14 -5.94 -5.57
N THR A 344 17.92 -6.46 -5.53
CA THR A 344 17.04 -6.42 -4.36
C THR A 344 16.51 -7.80 -4.00
N ARG A 345 16.02 -7.92 -2.77
CA ARG A 345 15.33 -9.11 -2.26
C ARG A 345 13.96 -8.69 -1.76
N LEU A 346 12.93 -9.27 -2.36
CA LEU A 346 11.56 -9.18 -1.88
C LEU A 346 11.43 -10.07 -0.65
N SER A 347 10.66 -9.62 0.33
CA SER A 347 10.44 -10.31 1.59
C SER A 347 9.00 -10.16 2.07
N LYS A 348 8.44 -11.26 2.58
CA LYS A 348 7.13 -11.33 3.22
C LYS A 348 7.30 -12.03 4.58
N GLU A 349 6.90 -11.34 5.64
CA GLU A 349 6.87 -11.89 6.99
C GLU A 349 5.49 -12.52 7.25
N LEU A 350 5.48 -13.85 7.41
CA LEU A 350 4.26 -14.66 7.50
C LEU A 350 4.27 -15.49 8.77
N ASP A 351 3.07 -15.71 9.31
CA ASP A 351 2.81 -16.77 10.28
C ASP A 351 2.46 -18.08 9.55
N ILE A 352 2.24 -19.16 10.30
CA ILE A 352 1.96 -20.47 9.70
C ILE A 352 0.72 -20.47 8.79
N LEU A 353 -0.30 -19.69 9.15
CA LEU A 353 -1.51 -19.53 8.35
C LEU A 353 -1.25 -18.77 7.05
N GLY A 354 -0.49 -17.67 7.12
CA GLY A 354 -0.05 -16.93 5.94
C GLY A 354 0.85 -17.76 5.02
N LEU A 355 1.74 -18.58 5.60
CA LEU A 355 2.58 -19.50 4.85
C LEU A 355 1.74 -20.56 4.13
N HIS A 356 0.71 -21.11 4.78
CA HIS A 356 -0.19 -22.07 4.13
C HIS A 356 -1.00 -21.44 3.01
N ASP A 357 -1.52 -20.24 3.23
CA ASP A 357 -2.33 -19.53 2.22
C ASP A 357 -1.48 -19.15 0.98
N MET A 358 -0.17 -18.90 1.14
CA MET A 358 0.72 -18.53 0.02
C MET A 358 1.48 -19.72 -0.60
N ALA A 359 1.97 -20.66 0.22
CA ALA A 359 2.80 -21.78 -0.21
C ALA A 359 2.44 -23.04 0.62
N PRO A 360 1.31 -23.71 0.31
CA PRO A 360 0.79 -24.80 1.12
C PRO A 360 1.77 -25.98 1.24
N ALA A 361 2.58 -26.24 0.21
CA ALA A 361 3.61 -27.28 0.24
C ALA A 361 4.69 -27.00 1.30
N LEU A 362 5.20 -25.76 1.38
CA LEU A 362 6.18 -25.34 2.37
C LEU A 362 5.60 -25.39 3.79
N ALA A 363 4.35 -24.96 3.96
CA ALA A 363 3.66 -25.07 5.25
C ALA A 363 3.55 -26.53 5.72
N ARG A 364 3.19 -27.46 4.82
CA ARG A 364 3.13 -28.90 5.15
C ARG A 364 4.49 -29.45 5.58
N GLN A 365 5.57 -29.06 4.92
CA GLN A 365 6.93 -29.45 5.31
C GLN A 365 7.28 -28.96 6.72
N GLN A 366 7.02 -27.69 7.03
CA GLN A 366 7.29 -27.12 8.36
C GLN A 366 6.45 -27.78 9.48
N MET A 367 5.26 -28.26 9.14
CA MET A 367 4.38 -28.93 10.10
C MET A 367 4.64 -30.44 10.25
N ALA A 368 5.51 -31.03 9.42
CA ALA A 368 5.78 -32.48 9.44
C ALA A 368 6.44 -32.92 10.77
N ASP A 369 7.23 -32.04 11.39
CA ASP A 369 7.98 -32.32 12.61
C ASP A 369 7.16 -32.15 13.90
N SER A 370 6.01 -31.44 13.86
CA SER A 370 5.21 -31.21 15.06
C SER A 370 4.30 -32.41 15.38
N LYS A 371 4.13 -32.73 16.68
CA LYS A 371 3.33 -33.88 17.14
C LYS A 371 1.92 -33.89 16.55
N ARG A 372 1.51 -35.01 15.96
CA ARG A 372 0.13 -35.20 15.45
C ARG A 372 -0.83 -35.24 16.64
N ARG A 373 -1.84 -34.38 16.59
CA ARG A 373 -3.00 -34.45 17.46
C ARG A 373 -4.20 -34.53 16.53
N ASP A 374 -4.96 -35.62 16.63
CA ASP A 374 -6.22 -35.74 15.91
C ASP A 374 -7.23 -34.84 16.63
N ASP A 375 -7.48 -33.67 16.04
CA ASP A 375 -8.46 -32.72 16.53
C ASP A 375 -9.61 -32.60 15.56
N ASP A 376 -10.80 -32.42 16.10
CA ASP A 376 -11.98 -32.02 15.33
C ASP A 376 -12.10 -30.49 15.27
N ALA A 377 -12.72 -29.95 14.21
CA ALA A 377 -12.87 -28.52 13.99
C ALA A 377 -13.67 -27.84 15.12
N VAL A 378 -14.69 -28.52 15.66
CA VAL A 378 -15.49 -28.03 16.81
C VAL A 378 -14.63 -27.93 18.08
N THR A 379 -13.77 -28.92 18.31
CA THR A 379 -12.85 -28.94 19.46
C THR A 379 -11.82 -27.82 19.34
N LEU A 380 -11.31 -27.57 18.14
CA LEU A 380 -10.39 -26.47 17.87
C LEU A 380 -11.07 -25.10 18.11
N LEU A 381 -12.28 -24.89 17.59
CA LEU A 381 -13.01 -23.64 17.77
C LEU A 381 -13.25 -23.34 19.26
N THR A 382 -13.63 -24.36 20.04
CA THR A 382 -13.80 -24.24 21.50
C THR A 382 -12.48 -23.91 22.19
N ALA A 383 -11.38 -24.55 21.80
CA ALA A 383 -10.06 -24.26 22.35
C ALA A 383 -9.60 -22.83 22.03
N MET A 384 -9.87 -22.32 20.82
CA MET A 384 -9.55 -20.94 20.43
C MET A 384 -10.36 -19.93 21.23
N LYS A 385 -11.68 -20.14 21.41
CA LYS A 385 -12.52 -19.29 22.25
C LYS A 385 -12.02 -19.25 23.70
N THR A 386 -11.67 -20.41 24.26
CA THR A 386 -11.12 -20.53 25.61
C THR A 386 -9.79 -19.77 25.73
N HIS A 387 -8.89 -19.95 24.75
CA HIS A 387 -7.62 -19.24 24.72
C HIS A 387 -7.80 -17.72 24.67
N VAL A 388 -8.74 -17.21 23.85
CA VAL A 388 -9.05 -15.77 23.78
C VAL A 388 -9.49 -15.24 25.16
N ALA A 389 -10.42 -15.92 25.83
CA ALA A 389 -10.90 -15.52 27.15
C ALA A 389 -9.80 -15.55 28.21
N ASP A 390 -9.05 -16.66 28.29
CA ASP A 390 -8.02 -16.86 29.32
C ASP A 390 -6.80 -15.98 29.12
N SER A 391 -6.34 -15.81 27.89
CA SER A 391 -5.19 -14.94 27.58
C SER A 391 -5.54 -13.47 27.81
N SER A 392 -6.74 -13.03 27.42
CA SER A 392 -7.20 -11.67 27.71
C SER A 392 -7.30 -11.40 29.21
N ARG A 393 -7.87 -12.33 29.97
CA ARG A 393 -7.98 -12.23 31.43
C ARG A 393 -6.61 -12.20 32.11
N ARG A 394 -5.72 -13.13 31.76
CA ARG A 394 -4.35 -13.20 32.32
C ARG A 394 -3.54 -11.94 31.99
N PHE A 395 -3.62 -11.45 30.74
CA PHE A 395 -3.00 -10.19 30.35
C PHE A 395 -3.52 -9.03 31.19
N THR A 396 -4.84 -8.88 31.28
CA THR A 396 -5.47 -7.72 31.95
C THR A 396 -5.16 -7.68 33.44
N LEU A 397 -5.21 -8.82 34.14
CA LEU A 397 -4.85 -8.92 35.55
C LEU A 397 -3.36 -8.58 35.78
N ARG A 398 -2.46 -9.16 34.98
CA ARG A 398 -1.00 -8.95 35.10
C ARG A 398 -0.58 -7.52 34.75
N ALA A 399 -1.16 -6.95 33.70
CA ALA A 399 -0.92 -5.57 33.30
C ALA A 399 -1.53 -4.57 34.32
N SER A 400 -2.59 -4.95 35.03
CA SER A 400 -3.19 -4.17 36.13
C SER A 400 -2.39 -4.24 37.43
N ALA A 401 -1.70 -5.35 37.68
CA ALA A 401 -0.76 -5.52 38.79
C ALA A 401 0.54 -4.71 38.67
N CYS A 402 0.73 -3.95 37.58
CA CYS A 402 1.95 -3.15 37.31
C CYS A 402 3.25 -3.96 37.31
N LEU A 403 3.19 -5.21 36.84
CA LEU A 403 4.41 -6.03 36.69
C LEU A 403 5.45 -5.33 35.79
N PRO A 404 6.76 -5.57 36.03
CA PRO A 404 7.81 -5.13 35.13
C PRO A 404 7.54 -5.58 33.69
N ALA A 405 7.92 -4.75 32.71
CA ALA A 405 7.67 -5.02 31.30
C ALA A 405 8.27 -6.36 30.84
N CYS A 406 9.41 -6.77 31.38
CA CYS A 406 10.07 -8.04 31.05
C CYS A 406 9.24 -9.27 31.46
N GLU A 407 8.59 -9.23 32.62
CA GLU A 407 7.73 -10.32 33.11
C GLU A 407 6.42 -10.39 32.33
N LEU A 408 5.84 -9.23 32.03
CA LEU A 408 4.64 -9.14 31.19
C LEU A 408 4.91 -9.71 29.78
N ASN A 409 6.06 -9.38 29.18
CA ASN A 409 6.45 -9.89 27.86
C ASN A 409 6.72 -11.41 27.88
N ARG A 410 7.32 -11.94 28.95
CA ARG A 410 7.52 -13.39 29.12
C ARG A 410 6.19 -14.14 29.23
N CYS A 411 5.21 -13.53 29.87
CA CYS A 411 3.85 -14.07 29.93
C CYS A 411 3.19 -14.06 28.56
N LEU A 412 3.26 -12.93 27.85
CA LEU A 412 2.74 -12.82 26.49
C LEU A 412 3.38 -13.84 25.55
N SER A 413 4.69 -14.10 25.66
CA SER A 413 5.35 -15.11 24.82
C SER A 413 4.87 -16.55 25.10
N THR A 414 4.47 -16.87 26.34
CA THR A 414 3.83 -18.17 26.64
C THR A 414 2.46 -18.28 25.96
N ASP A 415 1.68 -17.21 25.96
CA ASP A 415 0.35 -17.18 25.34
C ASP A 415 0.45 -17.20 23.81
N HIS A 416 1.42 -16.48 23.23
CA HIS A 416 1.69 -16.49 21.80
C HIS A 416 2.12 -17.88 21.32
N ARG A 417 2.92 -18.63 22.10
CA ARG A 417 3.26 -20.03 21.74
C ARG A 417 2.02 -20.93 21.70
N HIS A 418 1.08 -20.74 22.62
CA HIS A 418 -0.18 -21.47 22.58
C HIS A 418 -1.04 -21.08 21.37
N ALA A 419 -1.11 -19.78 21.05
CA ALA A 419 -1.78 -19.30 19.83
C ALA A 419 -1.15 -19.89 18.55
N CYS A 420 0.18 -19.98 18.47
CA CYS A 420 0.89 -20.64 17.38
C CYS A 420 0.46 -22.11 17.22
N SER A 421 0.40 -22.85 18.33
CA SER A 421 -0.07 -24.24 18.32
C SER A 421 -1.54 -24.36 17.85
N LEU A 422 -2.41 -23.42 18.19
CA LEU A 422 -3.79 -23.38 17.69
C LEU A 422 -3.85 -23.11 16.18
N LEU A 423 -3.04 -22.17 15.68
CA LEU A 423 -2.93 -21.90 14.24
C LEU A 423 -2.37 -23.10 13.48
N GLU A 424 -1.36 -23.80 14.01
CA GLU A 424 -0.83 -25.03 13.42
C GLU A 424 -1.90 -26.14 13.33
N ARG A 425 -2.70 -26.32 14.39
CA ARG A 425 -3.83 -27.26 14.40
C ARG A 425 -4.85 -26.91 13.32
N TYR A 426 -5.21 -25.64 13.19
CA TYR A 426 -6.12 -25.14 12.16
C TYR A 426 -5.58 -25.42 10.74
N VAL A 427 -4.33 -25.03 10.48
CA VAL A 427 -3.68 -25.21 9.18
C VAL A 427 -3.60 -26.68 8.79
N ARG A 428 -3.38 -27.60 9.73
CA ARG A 428 -3.39 -29.05 9.47
C ARG A 428 -4.76 -29.57 9.06
N LEU A 429 -5.82 -29.15 9.74
CA LEU A 429 -7.18 -29.54 9.39
C LEU A 429 -7.55 -29.04 8.00
N LYS A 430 -7.14 -27.81 7.68
CA LYS A 430 -7.32 -27.21 6.35
C LYS A 430 -6.53 -27.96 5.27
N ALA A 431 -5.27 -28.30 5.54
CA ALA A 431 -4.41 -29.03 4.61
C ALA A 431 -4.91 -30.45 4.29
N ASN A 432 -5.61 -31.08 5.24
CA ASN A 432 -6.21 -32.41 5.09
C ASN A 432 -7.66 -32.37 4.56
N SER A 433 -8.19 -31.19 4.21
CA SER A 433 -9.57 -30.99 3.73
C SER A 433 -10.64 -31.57 4.68
N ARG A 434 -10.40 -31.49 6.00
CA ARG A 434 -11.31 -32.02 7.04
C ARG A 434 -12.17 -30.94 7.70
N ILE A 435 -12.30 -29.76 7.09
CA ILE A 435 -13.09 -28.65 7.62
C ILE A 435 -14.24 -28.36 6.67
N ASP A 436 -15.44 -28.33 7.23
CA ASP A 436 -16.65 -27.86 6.55
C ASP A 436 -16.56 -26.34 6.28
N PRO A 437 -16.93 -25.82 5.08
CA PRO A 437 -16.83 -24.39 4.76
C PRO A 437 -17.44 -23.44 5.79
N GLU A 438 -18.56 -23.81 6.42
CA GLU A 438 -19.17 -22.99 7.47
C GLU A 438 -18.26 -22.88 8.70
N GLN A 439 -17.66 -23.99 9.11
CA GLN A 439 -16.72 -24.04 10.24
C GLN A 439 -15.40 -23.31 9.93
N ASP A 440 -14.90 -23.42 8.69
CA ASP A 440 -13.73 -22.66 8.22
C ASP A 440 -14.00 -21.16 8.32
N SER A 441 -15.17 -20.71 7.85
CA SER A 441 -15.59 -19.31 7.93
C SER A 441 -15.71 -18.81 9.37
N ALA A 442 -16.25 -19.63 10.28
CA ALA A 442 -16.38 -19.29 11.70
C ALA A 442 -15.02 -19.17 12.40
N ILE A 443 -14.07 -20.06 12.09
CA ILE A 443 -12.71 -20.00 12.61
C ILE A 443 -11.98 -18.76 12.06
N ARG A 444 -12.09 -18.48 10.76
CA ARG A 444 -11.53 -17.26 10.14
C ARG A 444 -12.09 -16.00 10.78
N ALA A 445 -13.41 -15.91 10.93
CA ALA A 445 -14.08 -14.78 11.58
C ALA A 445 -13.58 -14.56 13.02
N LEU A 446 -13.38 -15.63 13.79
CA LEU A 446 -12.84 -15.55 15.15
C LEU A 446 -11.39 -15.05 15.15
N ILE A 447 -10.54 -15.54 14.24
CA ILE A 447 -9.15 -15.07 14.07
C ILE A 447 -9.13 -13.58 13.73
N ASP A 448 -9.97 -13.15 12.79
CA ASP A 448 -10.01 -11.76 12.34
C ASP A 448 -10.55 -10.82 13.42
N GLN A 449 -11.54 -11.25 14.20
CA GLN A 449 -12.06 -10.49 15.34
C GLN A 449 -11.02 -10.34 16.47
N HIS A 450 -10.17 -11.36 16.70
CA HIS A 450 -9.22 -11.40 17.81
C HIS A 450 -7.76 -11.56 17.37
N ARG A 451 -7.35 -10.84 16.30
CA ARG A 451 -5.99 -10.91 15.73
C ARG A 451 -4.89 -10.66 16.76
N ALA A 452 -5.06 -9.73 17.69
CA ALA A 452 -4.05 -9.43 18.72
C ALA A 452 -3.70 -10.65 19.59
N LEU A 453 -4.66 -11.56 19.81
CA LEU A 453 -4.52 -12.73 20.69
C LEU A 453 -4.20 -14.00 19.90
N LEU A 454 -4.85 -14.19 18.75
CA LEU A 454 -4.72 -15.41 17.94
C LEU A 454 -3.66 -15.31 16.85
N ARG A 455 -3.35 -14.11 16.36
CA ARG A 455 -2.40 -13.85 15.27
C ARG A 455 -1.49 -12.63 15.53
N PRO A 456 -0.81 -12.52 16.69
CA PRO A 456 0.05 -11.38 16.98
C PRO A 456 1.25 -11.34 16.04
N ASP A 457 1.79 -10.14 15.78
CA ASP A 457 2.93 -9.93 14.87
C ASP A 457 4.17 -10.76 15.24
N SER A 458 4.34 -11.12 16.52
CA SER A 458 5.44 -11.99 16.97
C SER A 458 5.37 -13.42 16.43
N LEU A 459 4.23 -13.85 15.87
CA LEU A 459 4.09 -15.17 15.23
C LEU A 459 4.55 -15.18 13.78
N LYS A 460 4.89 -14.02 13.21
CA LYS A 460 5.44 -13.91 11.85
C LYS A 460 6.92 -14.33 11.84
N VAL A 461 7.15 -15.63 12.00
CA VAL A 461 8.50 -16.21 12.08
C VAL A 461 9.00 -16.66 10.71
N TYR A 462 8.10 -16.97 9.78
CA TYR A 462 8.46 -17.46 8.45
C TYR A 462 8.69 -16.27 7.51
N THR A 463 9.91 -16.14 6.98
CA THR A 463 10.23 -15.12 5.99
C THR A 463 10.36 -15.76 4.62
N LEU A 464 9.40 -15.49 3.74
CA LEU A 464 9.54 -15.85 2.34
C LEU A 464 10.32 -14.76 1.62
N THR A 465 11.27 -15.17 0.79
CA THR A 465 12.07 -14.24 -0.01
C THR A 465 12.10 -14.64 -1.48
N ALA A 466 12.12 -13.63 -2.35
CA ALA A 466 12.29 -13.79 -3.78
C ALA A 466 13.36 -12.81 -4.28
N PRO A 467 14.29 -13.24 -5.15
CA PRO A 467 15.26 -12.34 -5.74
C PRO A 467 14.57 -11.39 -6.73
N SER A 468 14.99 -10.12 -6.73
CA SER A 468 14.57 -9.12 -7.70
C SER A 468 15.81 -8.44 -8.26
N ARG A 469 15.92 -8.37 -9.58
CA ARG A 469 17.06 -7.74 -10.24
C ARG A 469 16.57 -6.92 -11.41
N THR A 470 16.94 -5.64 -11.42
CA THR A 470 16.69 -4.74 -12.53
C THR A 470 18.03 -4.21 -13.01
N LEU A 471 18.33 -4.40 -14.29
CA LEU A 471 19.41 -3.70 -14.96
C LEU A 471 18.76 -2.69 -15.88
N SER A 472 19.02 -1.40 -15.70
CA SER A 472 18.55 -0.36 -16.61
C SER A 472 19.67 0.51 -17.16
N GLY A 473 19.47 0.99 -18.38
CA GLY A 473 20.31 1.96 -19.06
C GLY A 473 19.42 3.06 -19.61
N SER A 474 19.65 4.31 -19.22
CA SER A 474 18.89 5.45 -19.74
C SER A 474 19.72 6.25 -20.73
N SER A 475 19.14 6.54 -21.90
CA SER A 475 19.66 7.50 -22.86
C SER A 475 18.65 8.63 -23.05
N GLY A 476 19.09 9.88 -22.88
CA GLY A 476 18.25 11.06 -23.11
C GLY A 476 18.69 11.76 -24.39
N ILE A 477 17.76 11.99 -25.32
CA ILE A 477 18.00 12.87 -26.46
C ILE A 477 17.22 14.16 -26.24
N THR A 478 17.96 15.23 -25.95
CA THR A 478 17.43 16.60 -25.96
C THR A 478 17.30 17.08 -27.39
N ALA A 479 16.09 17.05 -27.95
CA ALA A 479 15.78 17.77 -29.17
C ALA A 479 15.55 19.25 -28.83
N SER A 480 16.46 20.13 -29.23
CA SER A 480 16.25 21.59 -29.15
C SER A 480 15.77 22.10 -30.51
N SER A 481 14.56 22.65 -30.55
CA SER A 481 14.24 23.70 -31.51
C SER A 481 14.51 25.03 -30.82
N GLN A 482 15.29 25.91 -31.46
CA GLN A 482 15.76 27.20 -30.98
C GLN A 482 14.85 27.95 -29.97
N ALA A 483 15.50 28.53 -28.95
CA ALA A 483 14.96 29.44 -27.94
C ALA A 483 13.92 28.86 -26.94
N GLY A 484 14.42 28.10 -25.96
CA GLY A 484 13.68 27.71 -24.75
C GLY A 484 14.30 26.46 -24.13
N SER A 485 14.51 26.46 -22.81
CA SER A 485 15.16 25.36 -22.08
C SER A 485 14.60 23.97 -22.45
N GLY A 486 15.52 23.02 -22.64
CA GLY A 486 15.31 21.73 -23.30
C GLY A 486 14.11 20.91 -22.83
N LYS A 487 13.35 20.39 -23.81
CA LYS A 487 12.24 19.45 -23.62
C LYS A 487 12.43 18.30 -24.63
N GLY A 488 13.04 17.21 -24.18
CA GLY A 488 13.44 16.07 -25.02
C GLY A 488 12.58 14.82 -24.83
N VAL A 489 13.01 13.75 -25.50
CA VAL A 489 12.55 12.37 -25.30
C VAL A 489 13.64 11.63 -24.55
N THR A 490 13.28 10.96 -23.46
CA THR A 490 14.18 10.09 -22.70
C THR A 490 13.71 8.66 -22.86
N ILE A 491 14.64 7.75 -23.15
CA ILE A 491 14.35 6.32 -23.22
C ILE A 491 15.16 5.62 -22.13
N GLU A 492 14.45 4.99 -21.20
CA GLU A 492 15.03 4.04 -20.26
C GLU A 492 14.79 2.63 -20.78
N ILE A 493 15.86 1.89 -20.96
CA ILE A 493 15.83 0.48 -21.33
C ILE A 493 16.08 -0.32 -20.06
N SER A 494 15.28 -1.35 -19.77
CA SER A 494 15.45 -2.14 -18.56
C SER A 494 15.19 -3.63 -18.75
N HIS A 495 16.10 -4.46 -18.26
CA HIS A 495 15.91 -5.89 -18.08
C HIS A 495 15.48 -6.15 -16.64
N ARG A 496 14.32 -6.79 -16.45
CA ARG A 496 13.72 -7.02 -15.12
C ARG A 496 13.57 -8.52 -14.87
N LYS A 497 14.11 -8.99 -13.75
CA LYS A 497 13.83 -10.31 -13.17
C LYS A 497 13.11 -10.10 -11.85
N ARG A 498 11.83 -10.48 -11.80
CA ARG A 498 10.96 -10.37 -10.62
C ARG A 498 10.38 -11.73 -10.26
N ASP A 499 9.68 -11.80 -9.13
CA ASP A 499 8.92 -12.97 -8.71
C ASP A 499 7.75 -13.27 -9.67
N ASP A 500 7.23 -12.22 -10.29
CA ASP A 500 6.16 -12.31 -11.27
C ASP A 500 6.70 -12.49 -12.71
N PRO A 501 6.34 -13.58 -13.42
CA PRO A 501 6.79 -13.82 -14.78
C PRO A 501 6.27 -12.79 -15.80
N HIS A 502 5.07 -12.22 -15.61
CA HIS A 502 4.50 -11.23 -16.53
C HIS A 502 5.13 -9.83 -16.32
N LEU A 503 5.70 -9.56 -15.14
CA LEU A 503 6.50 -8.36 -14.85
C LEU A 503 8.00 -8.52 -15.14
N SER A 504 8.41 -9.70 -15.61
CA SER A 504 9.79 -10.01 -15.99
C SER A 504 9.98 -9.93 -17.51
N GLY A 505 11.19 -9.59 -17.94
CA GLY A 505 11.56 -9.44 -19.35
C GLY A 505 12.22 -8.08 -19.65
N ASP A 506 12.23 -7.74 -20.93
CA ASP A 506 12.87 -6.54 -21.46
C ASP A 506 11.83 -5.45 -21.69
N TYR A 507 12.10 -4.26 -21.17
CA TYR A 507 11.19 -3.12 -21.19
C TYR A 507 11.87 -1.87 -21.72
N LEU A 508 11.09 -1.03 -22.39
CA LEU A 508 11.41 0.35 -22.73
C LEU A 508 10.40 1.26 -22.05
N THR A 509 10.88 2.22 -21.26
CA THR A 509 10.09 3.34 -20.74
C THR A 509 10.47 4.57 -21.53
N ILE A 510 9.52 5.12 -22.29
CA ILE A 510 9.73 6.31 -23.13
C ILE A 510 9.02 7.48 -22.46
N ASP A 511 9.81 8.41 -21.93
CA ASP A 511 9.35 9.63 -21.27
C ASP A 511 9.45 10.81 -22.25
N ILE A 512 8.29 11.36 -22.62
CA ILE A 512 8.15 12.40 -23.64
C ILE A 512 7.77 13.70 -22.95
N ALA A 513 8.64 14.70 -22.99
CA ALA A 513 8.32 16.03 -22.50
C ALA A 513 7.16 16.65 -23.33
N PRO A 514 6.45 17.67 -22.81
CA PRO A 514 5.36 18.28 -23.55
C PRO A 514 5.87 18.97 -24.83
N ILE A 515 5.73 18.30 -25.96
CA ILE A 515 6.14 18.73 -27.31
C ILE A 515 4.90 19.17 -28.08
N LYS A 516 4.98 20.31 -28.77
CA LYS A 516 3.84 20.92 -29.48
C LYS A 516 3.61 20.39 -30.90
N SER A 517 4.56 19.66 -31.48
CA SER A 517 4.52 19.18 -32.87
C SER A 517 4.72 17.67 -32.96
N ALA A 518 3.76 16.98 -33.59
CA ALA A 518 3.83 15.54 -33.84
C ALA A 518 5.01 15.16 -34.76
N ASP A 519 5.33 15.97 -35.77
CA ASP A 519 6.46 15.71 -36.67
C ASP A 519 7.81 15.87 -35.97
N ALA A 520 7.94 16.88 -35.08
CA ALA A 520 9.12 17.03 -34.23
C ALA A 520 9.28 15.85 -33.28
N LEU A 521 8.17 15.33 -32.73
CA LEU A 521 8.21 14.12 -31.91
C LEU A 521 8.64 12.90 -32.74
N LYS A 522 8.05 12.66 -33.91
CA LYS A 522 8.42 11.53 -34.78
C LYS A 522 9.91 11.53 -35.10
N LYS A 523 10.48 12.70 -35.45
CA LYS A 523 11.93 12.84 -35.66
C LYS A 523 12.74 12.53 -34.41
N SER A 524 12.32 13.07 -33.26
CA SER A 524 13.02 12.85 -31.97
C SER A 524 12.95 11.38 -31.52
N LEU A 525 11.80 10.72 -31.67
CA LEU A 525 11.61 9.30 -31.38
C LEU A 525 12.45 8.43 -32.32
N ARG A 526 12.46 8.72 -33.63
CA ARG A 526 13.32 8.00 -34.59
C ARG A 526 14.78 8.12 -34.20
N GLN A 527 15.23 9.33 -33.87
CA GLN A 527 16.60 9.55 -33.44
C GLN A 527 16.92 8.81 -32.13
N ALA A 528 16.02 8.86 -31.14
CA ALA A 528 16.20 8.18 -29.85
C ALA A 528 16.20 6.66 -29.96
N LEU A 529 15.30 6.10 -30.78
CA LEU A 529 15.21 4.65 -31.01
C LEU A 529 16.35 4.16 -31.91
N SER A 530 16.83 4.97 -32.86
CA SER A 530 18.01 4.63 -33.68
C SER A 530 19.31 4.52 -32.88
N ALA A 531 19.38 5.15 -31.69
CA ALA A 531 20.50 4.98 -30.78
C ALA A 531 20.53 3.58 -30.11
N ILE A 532 19.42 2.83 -30.19
CA ILE A 532 19.24 1.48 -29.66
C ILE A 532 19.65 0.45 -30.74
N GLY A 533 20.86 0.56 -31.27
CA GLY A 533 21.50 -0.44 -32.16
C GLY A 533 20.68 -0.91 -33.37
N GLU A 534 21.18 -1.92 -34.06
CA GLU A 534 20.40 -2.62 -35.09
C GLU A 534 19.47 -3.64 -34.44
N GLN A 535 18.20 -3.65 -34.86
CA GLN A 535 17.15 -4.53 -34.34
C GLN A 535 16.58 -5.40 -35.46
N THR A 536 16.00 -6.54 -35.09
CA THR A 536 15.33 -7.45 -36.05
C THR A 536 13.93 -6.96 -36.48
N PHE A 537 13.49 -5.81 -35.99
CA PHE A 537 12.14 -5.28 -36.20
C PHE A 537 12.16 -3.76 -36.43
N GLU A 538 11.13 -3.25 -37.11
CA GLU A 538 11.03 -1.82 -37.45
C GLU A 538 10.32 -1.01 -36.35
N TRP A 539 10.90 0.14 -36.00
CA TRP A 539 10.35 1.03 -34.98
C TRP A 539 9.15 1.87 -35.47
N ASP A 540 8.91 1.98 -36.78
CA ASP A 540 7.94 2.93 -37.34
C ASP A 540 6.50 2.67 -36.86
N HIS A 541 6.11 1.41 -36.63
CA HIS A 541 4.80 1.08 -36.08
C HIS A 541 4.63 1.64 -34.65
N LEU A 542 5.66 1.50 -33.81
CA LEU A 542 5.67 2.03 -32.45
C LEU A 542 5.63 3.55 -32.46
N ILE A 543 6.46 4.19 -33.30
CA ILE A 543 6.52 5.65 -33.42
C ILE A 543 5.19 6.23 -33.87
N ARG A 544 4.55 5.59 -34.85
CA ARG A 544 3.21 5.97 -35.29
C ARG A 544 2.20 5.88 -34.16
N SER A 545 2.13 4.73 -33.47
CA SER A 545 1.22 4.51 -32.34
C SER A 545 1.40 5.55 -31.22
N ILE A 546 2.65 5.85 -30.84
CA ILE A 546 2.94 6.87 -29.83
C ILE A 546 2.51 8.26 -30.33
N SER A 547 2.82 8.60 -31.59
CA SER A 547 2.47 9.91 -32.14
C SER A 547 0.96 10.14 -32.28
N GLU A 548 0.19 9.09 -32.56
CA GLU A 548 -1.28 9.14 -32.68
C GLU A 548 -1.96 9.22 -31.30
N SER A 549 -1.32 8.67 -30.26
CA SER A 549 -1.80 8.74 -28.87
C SER A 549 -1.60 10.10 -28.19
N LEU A 550 -0.91 11.06 -28.82
CA LEU A 550 -0.67 12.36 -28.21
C LEU A 550 -1.96 13.17 -28.08
N LEU A 551 -2.24 13.63 -26.86
CA LEU A 551 -3.32 14.57 -26.58
C LEU A 551 -3.10 15.94 -27.25
N ASP A 552 -4.22 16.64 -27.46
CA ASP A 552 -4.35 17.98 -28.03
C ASP A 552 -3.15 18.91 -27.74
N PRO A 553 -2.44 19.43 -28.77
CA PRO A 553 -1.31 20.33 -28.60
C PRO A 553 -1.64 21.64 -27.86
N ALA A 554 -2.92 22.01 -27.72
CA ALA A 554 -3.36 23.13 -26.90
C ALA A 554 -3.22 22.87 -25.38
N LYS A 555 -3.11 21.61 -24.94
CA LYS A 555 -3.01 21.21 -23.53
C LYS A 555 -1.77 20.34 -23.28
N PRO A 556 -0.55 20.93 -23.29
CA PRO A 556 0.70 20.19 -23.16
C PRO A 556 0.70 19.29 -21.91
N SER A 557 0.96 18.00 -22.10
CA SER A 557 1.10 16.99 -21.05
C SER A 557 2.41 16.21 -21.23
N HIS A 558 2.94 15.67 -20.13
CA HIS A 558 4.02 14.72 -20.18
C HIS A 558 3.43 13.36 -20.57
N THR A 559 4.06 12.65 -21.51
CA THR A 559 3.58 11.33 -21.94
C THR A 559 4.62 10.28 -21.57
N GLN A 560 4.21 9.26 -20.84
CA GLN A 560 5.04 8.11 -20.51
C GLN A 560 4.47 6.88 -21.21
N VAL A 561 5.29 6.18 -21.98
CA VAL A 561 4.91 4.95 -22.69
C VAL A 561 5.75 3.80 -22.16
N LEU A 562 5.08 2.75 -21.68
CA LEU A 562 5.70 1.49 -21.27
C LEU A 562 5.55 0.47 -22.39
N VAL A 563 6.66 -0.03 -22.88
CA VAL A 563 6.75 -1.04 -23.94
C VAL A 563 7.50 -2.25 -23.39
N LYS A 564 7.06 -3.45 -23.76
CA LYS A 564 7.75 -4.71 -23.48
C LYS A 564 8.18 -5.37 -24.77
N ILE A 565 9.42 -5.84 -24.85
CA ILE A 565 9.91 -6.61 -25.99
C ILE A 565 9.54 -8.08 -25.76
N LYS A 566 8.70 -8.63 -26.65
CA LYS A 566 8.17 -10.00 -26.52
C LYS A 566 8.23 -10.71 -27.86
N HIS A 567 8.79 -11.91 -27.88
CA HIS A 567 9.02 -12.70 -29.10
C HIS A 567 9.74 -11.91 -30.23
N GLY A 568 10.60 -10.95 -29.87
CA GLY A 568 11.30 -10.11 -30.85
C GLY A 568 10.49 -8.94 -31.39
N GLU A 569 9.31 -8.63 -30.83
CA GLU A 569 8.50 -7.47 -31.22
C GLU A 569 8.24 -6.52 -30.03
N PRO A 570 8.20 -5.19 -30.25
CA PRO A 570 7.84 -4.22 -29.23
C PRO A 570 6.32 -4.14 -29.06
N VAL A 571 5.85 -4.41 -27.85
CA VAL A 571 4.43 -4.35 -27.49
C VAL A 571 4.19 -3.22 -26.50
N VAL A 572 3.34 -2.26 -26.88
CA VAL A 572 2.91 -1.20 -25.95
C VAL A 572 2.01 -1.83 -24.90
N LEU A 573 2.35 -1.64 -23.63
CA LEU A 573 1.57 -2.12 -22.49
C LEU A 573 0.69 -1.03 -21.88
N LEU A 574 1.23 0.19 -21.80
CA LEU A 574 0.57 1.30 -21.12
C LEU A 574 1.07 2.64 -21.67
N THR A 575 0.16 3.58 -21.91
CA THR A 575 0.47 4.98 -22.21
C THR A 575 -0.21 5.88 -21.19
N ARG A 576 0.54 6.76 -20.55
CA ARG A 576 0.04 7.66 -19.49
C ARG A 576 0.31 9.09 -19.87
N HIS A 577 -0.69 9.94 -19.72
CA HIS A 577 -0.55 11.38 -19.87
C HIS A 577 -0.65 12.04 -18.50
N THR A 578 0.41 12.73 -18.08
CA THR A 578 0.49 13.35 -16.77
C THR A 578 0.78 14.85 -16.85
N VAL A 579 0.40 15.55 -15.79
CA VAL A 579 0.77 16.96 -15.59
C VAL A 579 1.64 17.07 -14.35
N SER A 580 2.86 17.55 -14.58
CA SER A 580 3.82 17.82 -13.51
C SER A 580 3.50 19.16 -12.84
N LYS A 581 3.19 19.13 -11.55
CA LYS A 581 3.25 20.30 -10.67
C LYS A 581 4.56 20.23 -9.91
N ALA A 582 5.58 20.95 -10.38
CA ALA A 582 6.78 21.20 -9.58
C ALA A 582 6.36 22.12 -8.41
N ARG A 583 6.65 21.70 -7.18
CA ARG A 583 6.72 22.66 -6.07
C ARG A 583 8.19 22.93 -5.87
N ASP A 584 8.70 23.91 -6.61
CA ASP A 584 10.05 24.42 -6.41
C ASP A 584 10.10 25.04 -5.02
N LEU A 585 10.67 24.31 -4.06
CA LEU A 585 11.23 24.93 -2.87
C LEU A 585 12.57 25.48 -3.33
N THR A 586 12.56 26.74 -3.78
CA THR A 586 13.80 27.49 -3.98
C THR A 586 14.54 27.52 -2.65
N LEU A 587 15.67 26.83 -2.61
CA LEU A 587 16.62 26.99 -1.51
C LEU A 587 17.07 28.46 -1.49
N PRO A 588 17.30 29.04 -0.30
CA PRO A 588 17.84 30.38 -0.21
C PRO A 588 19.13 30.47 -1.05
N PRO A 589 19.40 31.63 -1.69
CA PRO A 589 20.58 31.79 -2.51
C PRO A 589 21.83 31.42 -1.70
N PRO A 590 22.78 30.68 -2.30
CA PRO A 590 23.95 30.18 -1.60
C PRO A 590 24.68 31.37 -0.95
N VAL A 591 24.90 31.28 0.36
CA VAL A 591 25.79 32.18 1.06
C VAL A 591 27.18 31.93 0.47
N LYS A 592 27.70 32.90 -0.29
CA LYS A 592 29.04 32.84 -0.89
C LYS A 592 30.11 32.93 0.21
N LEU A 593 30.29 31.86 0.97
CA LEU A 593 31.46 31.65 1.81
C LEU A 593 32.04 30.27 1.47
N HIS A 594 33.11 30.29 0.66
CA HIS A 594 34.20 29.30 0.53
C HIS A 594 33.88 27.79 0.45
N SER A 595 32.62 27.37 0.36
CA SER A 595 32.22 25.98 0.40
C SER A 595 31.61 25.58 -0.93
N GLY A 596 32.17 24.54 -1.58
CA GLY A 596 31.57 23.86 -2.73
C GLY A 596 30.32 23.05 -2.34
N LEU A 597 29.47 23.62 -1.48
CA LEU A 597 28.29 22.97 -0.96
C LEU A 597 27.21 22.90 -2.04
N ASP A 598 26.89 21.69 -2.49
CA ASP A 598 25.79 21.40 -3.41
C ASP A 598 24.57 20.93 -2.61
N LEU A 599 23.53 21.76 -2.56
CA LEU A 599 22.25 21.45 -1.93
C LEU A 599 21.14 21.53 -2.97
N GLN A 600 20.40 20.45 -3.17
CA GLN A 600 19.21 20.43 -4.00
C GLN A 600 18.07 19.69 -3.29
N SER A 601 16.85 20.21 -3.37
CA SER A 601 15.65 19.50 -2.93
C SER A 601 14.56 19.72 -3.96
N LEU A 602 14.43 18.79 -4.89
CA LEU A 602 13.38 18.79 -5.89
C LEU A 602 12.19 17.96 -5.42
N ARG A 603 10.99 18.48 -5.66
CA ARG A 603 9.76 17.76 -5.41
C ARG A 603 8.81 17.89 -6.59
N THR A 604 8.46 16.74 -7.15
CA THR A 604 7.57 16.66 -8.29
C THR A 604 6.34 15.85 -7.91
N ARG A 605 5.18 16.38 -8.27
CA ARG A 605 3.91 15.64 -8.25
C ARG A 605 3.43 15.55 -9.68
N GLN A 606 3.13 14.35 -10.14
CA GLN A 606 2.46 14.14 -11.41
C GLN A 606 1.03 13.72 -11.14
N THR A 607 0.08 14.41 -11.77
CA THR A 607 -1.33 14.02 -11.75
C THR A 607 -1.65 13.34 -13.07
N LEU A 608 -2.28 12.17 -13.02
CA LEU A 608 -2.77 11.50 -14.23
C LEU A 608 -3.89 12.32 -14.87
N ARG A 609 -3.88 12.42 -16.19
CA ARG A 609 -4.99 12.97 -16.97
C ARG A 609 -5.76 11.87 -17.67
N THR A 610 -5.05 11.04 -18.40
CA THR A 610 -5.60 9.89 -19.13
C THR A 610 -4.55 8.78 -19.13
N GLU A 611 -5.06 7.55 -19.18
CA GLU A 611 -4.26 6.32 -19.22
C GLU A 611 -4.91 5.39 -20.23
N HIS A 612 -4.09 4.87 -21.14
CA HIS A 612 -4.49 3.94 -22.19
C HIS A 612 -3.77 2.61 -22.03
N VAL A 613 -4.53 1.52 -21.93
CA VAL A 613 -3.99 0.17 -21.86
C VAL A 613 -3.70 -0.34 -23.27
N GLY A 614 -2.54 -0.96 -23.46
CA GLY A 614 -2.16 -1.55 -24.74
C GLY A 614 -3.03 -2.76 -25.11
N ASN A 615 -3.33 -2.91 -26.40
CA ASN A 615 -4.21 -3.98 -26.92
C ASN A 615 -3.46 -5.16 -27.57
N GLN A 616 -2.13 -5.23 -27.41
CA GLN A 616 -1.27 -6.19 -28.11
C GLN A 616 -0.77 -7.35 -27.22
N SER A 617 -0.98 -7.28 -25.90
CA SER A 617 -0.55 -8.29 -24.93
C SER A 617 -1.40 -8.25 -23.68
N LEU A 618 -1.56 -9.39 -23.02
CA LEU A 618 -2.23 -9.54 -21.73
C LEU A 618 -1.32 -9.19 -20.54
N ASP A 619 -0.02 -8.98 -20.75
CA ASP A 619 0.98 -8.83 -19.67
C ASP A 619 0.73 -7.64 -18.73
N HIS A 620 0.03 -6.59 -19.17
CA HIS A 620 -0.38 -5.48 -18.29
C HIS A 620 -1.59 -5.84 -17.42
N LEU A 621 -2.59 -6.51 -18.01
CA LEU A 621 -3.84 -6.85 -17.33
C LEU A 621 -3.69 -8.01 -16.36
N LEU A 622 -2.81 -8.98 -16.63
CA LEU A 622 -2.66 -10.19 -15.82
C LEU A 622 -2.26 -9.94 -14.36
N PRO A 623 -1.24 -9.11 -14.04
CA PRO A 623 -0.92 -8.76 -12.65
C PRO A 623 -2.07 -8.07 -11.91
N ILE A 624 -2.85 -7.24 -12.61
CA ILE A 624 -4.03 -6.54 -12.06
C ILE A 624 -5.16 -7.53 -11.78
N ALA A 625 -5.48 -8.39 -12.75
CA ALA A 625 -6.46 -9.45 -12.63
C ALA A 625 -6.13 -10.38 -11.45
N ARG A 626 -4.86 -10.78 -11.31
CA ARG A 626 -4.42 -11.58 -10.15
C ARG A 626 -4.66 -10.86 -8.83
N ASN A 627 -4.37 -9.56 -8.75
CA ASN A 627 -4.60 -8.83 -7.51
C ASN A 627 -6.10 -8.67 -7.19
N CYS A 628 -6.95 -8.41 -8.20
CA CYS A 628 -8.36 -8.05 -7.98
C CYS A 628 -9.34 -9.25 -7.98
N LEU A 629 -9.00 -10.35 -8.67
CA LEU A 629 -9.89 -11.52 -8.79
C LEU A 629 -9.56 -12.65 -7.79
N GLN A 630 -8.56 -12.44 -6.92
CA GLN A 630 -8.16 -13.41 -5.89
C GLN A 630 -9.20 -13.63 -4.79
N SER A 631 -10.13 -12.70 -4.58
CA SER A 631 -11.23 -12.87 -3.62
C SER A 631 -12.55 -12.32 -4.17
N CYS A 632 -13.68 -12.96 -3.82
CA CYS A 632 -15.01 -12.51 -4.25
C CYS A 632 -15.32 -11.06 -3.82
N GLU A 633 -14.76 -10.60 -2.70
CA GLU A 633 -14.91 -9.22 -2.22
C GLU A 633 -14.16 -8.19 -3.08
N GLN A 634 -13.14 -8.61 -3.83
CA GLN A 634 -12.31 -7.73 -4.66
C GLN A 634 -12.73 -7.70 -6.14
N SER A 635 -13.71 -8.53 -6.55
CA SER A 635 -14.27 -8.51 -7.91
C SER A 635 -14.73 -7.11 -8.33
N HIS A 636 -15.28 -6.32 -7.41
CA HIS A 636 -15.70 -4.95 -7.68
C HIS A 636 -14.55 -4.02 -8.11
N ALA A 637 -13.32 -4.27 -7.65
CA ALA A 637 -12.15 -3.49 -8.06
C ALA A 637 -11.72 -3.82 -9.49
N TRP A 638 -11.86 -5.09 -9.90
CA TRP A 638 -11.65 -5.52 -11.28
C TRP A 638 -12.68 -4.89 -12.22
N ASP A 639 -13.96 -4.95 -11.86
CA ASP A 639 -15.04 -4.39 -12.67
C ASP A 639 -14.89 -2.86 -12.81
N ALA A 640 -14.50 -2.17 -11.73
CA ALA A 640 -14.23 -0.73 -11.78
C ALA A 640 -13.05 -0.39 -12.70
N TYR A 641 -11.97 -1.19 -12.67
CA TYR A 641 -10.83 -1.02 -13.56
C TYR A 641 -11.22 -1.23 -15.03
N LEU A 642 -11.95 -2.31 -15.34
CA LEU A 642 -12.45 -2.57 -16.70
C LEU A 642 -13.38 -1.45 -17.19
N HIS A 643 -14.24 -0.91 -16.31
CA HIS A 643 -15.13 0.18 -16.68
C HIS A 643 -14.37 1.47 -17.00
N GLN A 644 -13.31 1.77 -16.22
CA GLN A 644 -12.44 2.93 -16.47
C GLN A 644 -11.69 2.81 -17.81
N HIS A 645 -11.38 1.59 -18.24
CA HIS A 645 -10.64 1.28 -19.48
C HIS A 645 -11.50 0.58 -20.54
N ALA A 646 -12.81 0.86 -20.58
CA ALA A 646 -13.75 0.12 -21.42
C ALA A 646 -13.38 0.14 -22.91
N ASP A 647 -12.95 1.30 -23.43
CA ASP A 647 -12.56 1.45 -24.84
C ASP A 647 -11.28 0.67 -25.16
N ASP A 648 -10.28 0.72 -24.28
CA ASP A 648 -9.01 -0.02 -24.45
C ASP A 648 -9.23 -1.54 -24.39
N VAL A 649 -10.08 -1.99 -23.45
CA VAL A 649 -10.46 -3.40 -23.30
C VAL A 649 -11.26 -3.86 -24.52
N GLN A 650 -12.18 -3.04 -25.04
CA GLN A 650 -12.90 -3.37 -26.26
C GLN A 650 -11.95 -3.48 -27.45
N ALA A 651 -10.98 -2.58 -27.59
CA ALA A 651 -9.97 -2.66 -28.65
C ALA A 651 -9.09 -3.92 -28.55
N LEU A 652 -8.81 -4.40 -27.33
CA LEU A 652 -8.17 -5.69 -27.11
C LEU A 652 -9.07 -6.84 -27.57
N LEU A 653 -10.35 -6.85 -27.19
CA LEU A 653 -11.31 -7.88 -27.60
C LEU A 653 -11.50 -7.91 -29.11
N ASP A 654 -11.60 -6.76 -29.76
CA ASP A 654 -11.72 -6.67 -31.21
C ASP A 654 -10.49 -7.28 -31.90
N ARG A 655 -9.29 -7.00 -31.39
CA ARG A 655 -8.04 -7.59 -31.90
C ARG A 655 -7.97 -9.11 -31.70
N ILE A 656 -8.59 -9.63 -30.64
CA ILE A 656 -8.75 -11.08 -30.45
C ILE A 656 -9.75 -11.66 -31.48
N GLY A 657 -10.85 -10.95 -31.74
CA GLY A 657 -11.89 -11.37 -32.70
C GLY A 657 -11.42 -11.38 -34.15
N GLU A 658 -10.51 -10.48 -34.53
CA GLU A 658 -9.90 -10.39 -35.86
C GLU A 658 -8.87 -11.50 -36.13
N GLN A 659 -8.33 -12.14 -35.08
CA GLN A 659 -7.38 -13.27 -35.17
C GLN A 659 -6.19 -13.05 -36.12
N HIS A 660 -5.42 -11.96 -35.97
CA HIS A 660 -4.22 -11.72 -36.77
C HIS A 660 -3.12 -12.77 -36.48
N PRO A 661 -2.84 -13.73 -37.39
CA PRO A 661 -1.88 -14.80 -37.13
C PRO A 661 -0.46 -14.24 -37.00
N GLY A 662 0.35 -14.84 -36.12
CA GLY A 662 1.74 -14.43 -35.92
C GLY A 662 1.92 -13.22 -35.01
N THR A 663 0.83 -12.63 -34.49
CA THR A 663 0.92 -11.55 -33.50
C THR A 663 1.25 -12.08 -32.11
N VAL A 664 1.91 -11.25 -31.28
CA VAL A 664 2.21 -11.58 -29.88
C VAL A 664 0.95 -12.01 -29.12
N LEU A 665 -0.17 -11.31 -29.27
CA LEU A 665 -1.44 -11.65 -28.62
C LEU A 665 -1.94 -13.06 -28.98
N THR A 666 -1.92 -13.43 -30.26
CA THR A 666 -2.32 -14.79 -30.68
C THR A 666 -1.39 -15.86 -30.10
N SER A 667 -0.08 -15.60 -30.07
CA SER A 667 0.90 -16.51 -29.47
C SER A 667 0.67 -16.71 -27.96
N GLU A 668 0.25 -15.66 -27.25
CA GLU A 668 -0.12 -15.74 -25.83
C GLU A 668 -1.37 -16.60 -25.63
N LEU A 669 -2.43 -16.38 -26.42
CA LEU A 669 -3.65 -17.16 -26.34
C LEU A 669 -3.40 -18.65 -26.66
N ASP A 670 -2.57 -18.95 -27.64
CA ASP A 670 -2.18 -20.32 -27.97
C ASP A 670 -1.31 -20.95 -26.89
N ALA A 671 -0.44 -20.18 -26.23
CA ALA A 671 0.30 -20.66 -25.06
C ALA A 671 -0.65 -20.99 -23.90
N LEU A 672 -1.71 -20.21 -23.67
CA LEU A 672 -2.75 -20.51 -22.67
C LEU A 672 -3.49 -21.82 -22.99
N LYS A 673 -3.88 -22.05 -24.25
CA LYS A 673 -4.56 -23.31 -24.67
C LYS A 673 -3.74 -24.56 -24.34
N ARG A 674 -2.41 -24.48 -24.31
CA ARG A 674 -1.52 -25.63 -24.04
C ARG A 674 -1.42 -26.02 -22.57
N ILE A 675 -1.98 -25.24 -21.65
CA ILE A 675 -1.83 -25.47 -20.19
C ILE A 675 -2.83 -26.53 -19.70
N THR A 676 -4.12 -26.36 -19.97
CA THR A 676 -5.18 -27.31 -19.60
C THR A 676 -6.31 -27.31 -20.63
N ALA A 677 -7.06 -28.43 -20.71
CA ALA A 677 -8.20 -28.55 -21.60
C ALA A 677 -9.33 -27.55 -21.25
N ALA A 678 -9.54 -27.26 -19.96
CA ALA A 678 -10.51 -26.26 -19.53
C ALA A 678 -10.12 -24.85 -20.03
N LEU A 679 -8.85 -24.48 -19.92
CA LEU A 679 -8.36 -23.19 -20.40
C LEU A 679 -8.40 -23.11 -21.94
N ALA A 680 -8.13 -24.23 -22.63
CA ALA A 680 -8.30 -24.31 -24.08
C ALA A 680 -9.75 -23.99 -24.50
N SER A 681 -10.73 -24.65 -23.87
CA SER A 681 -12.16 -24.40 -24.12
C SER A 681 -12.57 -22.95 -23.79
N ALA A 682 -12.03 -22.37 -22.71
CA ALA A 682 -12.30 -20.99 -22.33
C ALA A 682 -11.77 -20.00 -23.38
N VAL A 683 -10.53 -20.21 -23.86
CA VAL A 683 -9.91 -19.36 -24.89
C VAL A 683 -10.67 -19.48 -26.21
N GLU A 684 -11.06 -20.69 -26.64
CA GLU A 684 -11.87 -20.87 -27.85
C GLU A 684 -13.23 -20.17 -27.77
N THR A 685 -13.85 -20.19 -26.59
CA THR A 685 -15.12 -19.48 -26.33
C THR A 685 -14.89 -17.97 -26.41
N LEU A 686 -13.85 -17.44 -25.77
CA LEU A 686 -13.46 -16.03 -25.87
C LEU A 686 -13.25 -15.63 -27.32
N THR A 687 -12.47 -16.40 -28.08
CA THR A 687 -12.19 -16.06 -29.47
C THR A 687 -13.45 -16.03 -30.33
N ARG A 688 -14.37 -16.97 -30.11
CA ARG A 688 -15.67 -17.00 -30.81
C ARG A 688 -16.53 -15.79 -30.45
N GLN A 689 -16.67 -15.49 -29.16
CA GLN A 689 -17.50 -14.38 -28.70
C GLN A 689 -16.92 -13.03 -29.09
N ALA A 690 -15.59 -12.88 -29.04
CA ALA A 690 -14.89 -11.71 -29.54
C ALA A 690 -15.15 -11.53 -31.04
N HIS A 691 -15.04 -12.59 -31.84
CA HIS A 691 -15.34 -12.53 -33.27
C HIS A 691 -16.78 -12.11 -33.55
N THR A 692 -17.75 -12.65 -32.82
CA THR A 692 -19.16 -12.24 -32.92
C THR A 692 -19.37 -10.78 -32.54
N ALA A 693 -18.69 -10.30 -31.49
CA ALA A 693 -18.76 -8.89 -31.08
C ALA A 693 -18.12 -7.94 -32.09
N THR A 694 -17.03 -8.35 -32.74
CA THR A 694 -16.39 -7.56 -33.81
C THR A 694 -17.26 -7.53 -35.07
N ALA A 695 -17.85 -8.66 -35.46
CA ALA A 695 -18.73 -8.74 -36.62
C ALA A 695 -20.08 -8.00 -36.40
N ALA A 696 -20.59 -8.02 -35.17
CA ALA A 696 -21.83 -7.37 -34.76
C ALA A 696 -21.67 -6.68 -33.40
N PRO A 697 -21.28 -5.40 -33.35
CA PRO A 697 -20.90 -4.68 -32.13
C PRO A 697 -22.11 -4.20 -31.31
N THR A 698 -23.02 -5.11 -30.96
CA THR A 698 -24.13 -4.84 -30.03
C THR A 698 -23.63 -4.85 -28.58
N ALA A 699 -24.35 -4.16 -27.69
CA ALA A 699 -24.02 -4.15 -26.25
C ALA A 699 -24.04 -5.58 -25.66
N GLU A 700 -24.96 -6.43 -26.12
CA GLU A 700 -25.06 -7.82 -25.71
C GLU A 700 -23.81 -8.62 -26.14
N ASN A 701 -23.43 -8.57 -27.42
CA ASN A 701 -22.27 -9.32 -27.91
C ASN A 701 -20.96 -8.86 -27.23
N ARG A 702 -20.79 -7.55 -27.03
CA ARG A 702 -19.65 -7.00 -26.28
C ARG A 702 -19.62 -7.50 -24.84
N SER A 703 -20.77 -7.55 -24.17
CA SER A 703 -20.86 -8.07 -22.81
C SER A 703 -20.54 -9.57 -22.73
N GLN A 704 -20.94 -10.36 -23.73
CA GLN A 704 -20.62 -11.78 -23.82
C GLN A 704 -19.12 -12.02 -24.06
N ALA A 705 -18.49 -11.22 -24.92
CA ALA A 705 -17.04 -11.25 -25.14
C ALA A 705 -16.27 -10.90 -23.86
N LEU A 706 -16.70 -9.87 -23.13
CA LEU A 706 -16.10 -9.48 -21.85
C LEU A 706 -16.27 -10.56 -20.78
N ALA A 707 -17.45 -11.18 -20.69
CA ALA A 707 -17.71 -12.29 -19.77
C ALA A 707 -16.81 -13.50 -20.08
N ALA A 708 -16.64 -13.82 -21.36
CA ALA A 708 -15.73 -14.88 -21.81
C ALA A 708 -14.26 -14.54 -21.48
N PHE A 709 -13.86 -13.27 -21.60
CA PHE A 709 -12.53 -12.81 -21.21
C PHE A 709 -12.28 -13.00 -19.72
N ASN A 710 -13.22 -12.58 -18.87
CA ASN A 710 -13.15 -12.80 -17.43
C ASN A 710 -13.07 -14.29 -17.08
N HIS A 711 -13.81 -15.14 -17.79
CA HIS A 711 -13.75 -16.59 -17.60
C HIS A 711 -12.36 -17.17 -17.90
N VAL A 712 -11.70 -16.72 -18.98
CA VAL A 712 -10.32 -17.11 -19.30
C VAL A 712 -9.35 -16.69 -18.18
N LEU A 713 -9.48 -15.47 -17.67
CA LEU A 713 -8.65 -14.98 -16.58
C LEU A 713 -8.81 -15.85 -15.32
N VAL A 714 -10.04 -16.05 -14.86
CA VAL A 714 -10.34 -16.87 -13.66
C VAL A 714 -9.82 -18.30 -13.82
N ALA A 715 -9.93 -18.90 -15.01
CA ALA A 715 -9.39 -20.22 -15.29
C ALA A 715 -7.85 -20.28 -15.29
N TYR A 716 -7.17 -19.19 -15.69
CA TYR A 716 -5.71 -19.12 -15.72
C TYR A 716 -5.07 -18.81 -14.37
N LEU A 717 -5.76 -18.04 -13.50
CA LEU A 717 -5.21 -17.55 -12.24
C LEU A 717 -4.55 -18.62 -11.34
N PRO A 718 -5.14 -19.82 -11.13
CA PRO A 718 -4.50 -20.85 -10.30
C PRO A 718 -3.13 -21.28 -10.83
N HIS A 719 -2.97 -21.39 -12.16
CA HIS A 719 -1.69 -21.74 -12.79
C HIS A 719 -0.68 -20.59 -12.65
N TYR A 720 -1.14 -19.36 -12.81
CA TYR A 720 -0.31 -18.17 -12.66
C TYR A 720 0.19 -18.01 -11.21
N GLU A 721 -0.68 -18.19 -10.22
CA GLU A 721 -0.32 -18.13 -8.80
C GLU A 721 0.69 -19.19 -8.40
N ALA A 722 0.56 -20.41 -8.92
CA ALA A 722 1.53 -21.47 -8.70
C ALA A 722 2.92 -21.05 -9.19
N LYS A 723 3.03 -20.52 -10.42
CA LYS A 723 4.30 -20.03 -10.98
C LYS A 723 4.91 -18.88 -10.19
N VAL A 724 4.09 -17.95 -9.72
CA VAL A 724 4.57 -16.84 -8.87
C VAL A 724 5.09 -17.40 -7.56
N SER A 725 4.38 -18.35 -6.96
CA SER A 725 4.74 -18.97 -5.67
C SER A 725 6.06 -19.74 -5.75
N GLU A 726 6.40 -20.36 -6.89
CA GLU A 726 7.68 -21.04 -7.13
C GLU A 726 8.90 -20.11 -7.00
N ALA A 727 8.74 -18.81 -7.29
CA ALA A 727 9.82 -17.84 -7.15
C ALA A 727 10.12 -17.48 -5.68
N TRP A 728 9.23 -17.81 -4.76
CA TRP A 728 9.38 -17.52 -3.33
C TRP A 728 9.94 -18.71 -2.58
N THR A 729 11.03 -18.46 -1.84
CA THR A 729 11.73 -19.48 -1.04
C THR A 729 11.70 -19.11 0.43
N LEU A 730 11.63 -20.11 1.31
CA LEU A 730 11.73 -19.90 2.74
C LEU A 730 13.19 -19.59 3.11
N SER A 731 13.43 -18.45 3.77
CA SER A 731 14.75 -17.98 4.18
C SER A 731 15.09 -18.28 5.62
#